data_AF-A0AA35N5T9-F1
#
_entry.id   AF-A0AA35N5T9-F1
#
_cell.length_a   1.000
_cell.length_b   1.000
_cell.length_c   1.000
_cell.angle_alpha   90.00
_cell.angle_beta   90.00
_cell.angle_gamma   90.00
#
_symmetry.space_group_name_H-M   'P 1'
#
loop_
_entity.id
_entity.type
_entity.pdbx_description
1 polymer ?
#
loop_
_entity_poly.entity_id
_entity_poly.type
_entity_poly.pdbx_seq_one_letter_code
_entity_poly.pdbx_strand_id
1 'polypeptide(L)'
;MRHFGQALGELDRALQGFMHPGAVRDLDWDLRHAARSRSRLHCIKNPARRAIVERFIARFEETVQPRLASLRAQVIHNDANDWNILVDAETTRKVTGFIDFGDAVHTVLIAEVAIASAYAILDMDDPIGAAAALVAGFHEKYPLQAQELDVLFNLIAMRLVISVTFSASRQDQTDENPYLAISEAPAWRLLEQLDSMNPRLATGILRKACGFDAIEGAGDVRRWIADNHKTFADLVRPSAAILNKVIAPFGDATHEMTIASAEQRPADATRWWDEFSAAHHVPLAIGPWGELRSIYTDCAFESRFIKGQRRTLHVGVDLVMPAGTPLYAPVAGTVRSVEVEPDPLGYGGLVMIEHTPPGCPPFLTLWGHMAHEALKRLKPGDKLKAGDLVGYMGADHENGGWIPHLHLQMTTDTQLSASEIIGVGEPEYREVWADLFPDASTLAGIPPETYSQQGMSKARIIAKRKELLLPNLSISYTDPIKFVRGDGVWLIDNFGRAYLDCFNNVCHLGHSHPDVIEALTRQAALLNTNTRYLHDNIVEYAERLTGTLPEGLCVASFGCSGSEANSLMLRMARNYTGSDQAIVLDWAYHGTTQELIDLSPYKYKRKAGKGRAAHVYEAVVPDSYYAPEHWPVEQHGKRFAESVAEQLDAMRKAGKGPGFFLAESIPSVAGQVFLPDNYLKEVYAMVRAEGGLCLADEVQVGFGRVGSHWWAFETQGVVPDAVTMGKPIGNGHPMSAVVTTREVADAFNNGMEYFNTFAGNPVSCAVGLAVLDVIERDQLKENALNVGNYLLEGFRKLQQQFDVIGDVRGLGLFLGIVLVTDRKSKAPATALARKVADGARERGVLIGTEGPHDNVLKMRPSMIFSRANADFLLEVLKDSFTAALK
;
A
#
# COMPACT_ATOMS: atom_id res chain seq x y z
N MET A 1 3.12 -15.94 39.70
CA MET A 1 2.50 -16.83 38.68
C MET A 1 3.53 -17.51 37.78
N ARG A 2 4.29 -16.80 36.93
CA ARG A 2 5.25 -17.46 36.02
C ARG A 2 6.26 -18.41 36.69
N HIS A 3 6.88 -18.01 37.80
CA HIS A 3 7.78 -18.90 38.56
C HIS A 3 7.08 -20.15 39.13
N PHE A 4 5.81 -20.04 39.51
CA PHE A 4 5.04 -21.18 39.99
C PHE A 4 4.82 -22.19 38.86
N GLY A 5 4.44 -21.70 37.67
CA GLY A 5 4.36 -22.53 36.47
C GLY A 5 5.68 -23.20 36.12
N GLN A 6 6.80 -22.47 36.19
CA GLN A 6 8.14 -23.04 35.94
C GLN A 6 8.46 -24.19 36.91
N ALA A 7 8.19 -24.01 38.20
CA ALA A 7 8.42 -25.05 39.20
C ALA A 7 7.56 -26.30 38.96
N LEU A 8 6.28 -26.12 38.57
CA LEU A 8 5.40 -27.23 38.17
C LEU A 8 5.90 -27.93 36.91
N GLY A 9 6.32 -27.19 35.89
CA GLY A 9 6.88 -27.78 34.68
C GLY A 9 8.18 -28.55 34.95
N GLU A 10 9.02 -28.09 35.88
CA GLU A 10 10.21 -28.81 36.34
C GLU A 10 9.86 -30.10 37.09
N LEU A 11 8.84 -30.06 37.97
CA LEU A 11 8.32 -31.23 38.68
C LEU A 11 7.76 -32.27 37.69
N ASP A 12 6.85 -31.89 36.81
CA ASP A 12 6.20 -32.83 35.89
C ASP A 12 7.19 -33.38 34.86
N ARG A 13 8.17 -32.58 34.44
CA ARG A 13 9.27 -33.10 33.60
C ARG A 13 10.10 -34.13 34.36
N ALA A 14 10.34 -33.95 35.66
CA ALA A 14 11.05 -34.94 36.48
C ALA A 14 10.22 -36.22 36.71
N LEU A 15 8.88 -36.12 36.71
CA LEU A 15 7.96 -37.25 36.78
C LEU A 15 7.72 -37.93 35.42
N GLN A 16 8.32 -37.44 34.33
CA GLN A 16 8.15 -38.04 33.02
C GLN A 16 8.64 -39.49 33.01
N GLY A 17 7.75 -40.43 32.69
CA GLY A 17 8.04 -41.87 32.69
C GLY A 17 7.98 -42.53 34.07
N PHE A 18 7.75 -41.78 35.14
CA PHE A 18 7.47 -42.33 36.47
C PHE A 18 6.06 -42.95 36.52
N MET A 19 5.94 -44.12 37.15
CA MET A 19 4.68 -44.79 37.38
C MET A 19 4.73 -45.51 38.73
N HIS A 20 3.62 -45.46 39.47
CA HIS A 20 3.46 -46.17 40.74
C HIS A 20 2.05 -46.77 40.82
N PRO A 21 1.85 -48.01 41.31
CA PRO A 21 0.52 -48.62 41.41
C PRO A 21 -0.49 -47.76 42.17
N GLY A 22 -0.05 -47.07 43.23
CA GLY A 22 -0.90 -46.16 44.00
C GLY A 22 -1.37 -44.91 43.25
N ALA A 23 -0.72 -44.56 42.14
CA ALA A 23 -1.16 -43.47 41.26
C ALA A 23 -2.26 -43.90 40.29
N VAL A 24 -2.53 -45.21 40.15
CA VAL A 24 -3.61 -45.76 39.33
C VAL A 24 -4.80 -46.10 40.22
N ARG A 25 -5.58 -45.07 40.57
CA ARG A 25 -6.76 -45.18 41.45
C ARG A 25 -7.89 -44.30 40.94
N ASP A 26 -9.10 -44.62 41.38
CA ASP A 26 -10.26 -43.76 41.14
C ASP A 26 -10.30 -42.66 42.20
N LEU A 27 -10.19 -41.40 41.78
CA LEU A 27 -10.13 -40.23 42.64
C LEU A 27 -11.11 -39.18 42.13
N ASP A 28 -12.03 -38.72 42.99
CA ASP A 28 -13.05 -37.73 42.60
C ASP A 28 -12.45 -36.35 42.25
N TRP A 29 -11.23 -36.07 42.71
CA TRP A 29 -10.48 -34.85 42.40
C TRP A 29 -9.71 -34.93 41.07
N ASP A 30 -9.69 -36.09 40.39
CA ASP A 30 -9.13 -36.23 39.03
C ASP A 30 -10.06 -35.54 38.03
N LEU A 31 -9.55 -34.52 37.33
CA LEU A 31 -10.29 -33.76 36.32
C LEU A 31 -10.79 -34.63 35.15
N ARG A 32 -10.20 -35.82 34.92
CA ARG A 32 -10.73 -36.79 33.96
C ARG A 32 -12.16 -37.22 34.28
N HIS A 33 -12.54 -37.17 35.56
CA HIS A 33 -13.85 -37.57 36.05
C HIS A 33 -14.74 -36.38 36.45
N ALA A 34 -14.39 -35.16 36.04
CA ALA A 34 -15.05 -33.94 36.49
C ALA A 34 -16.57 -33.88 36.22
N ALA A 35 -17.07 -34.58 35.20
CA ALA A 35 -18.51 -34.70 34.90
C ALA A 35 -19.32 -35.34 36.05
N ARG A 36 -18.69 -36.13 36.93
CA ARG A 36 -19.34 -36.71 38.12
C ARG A 36 -19.93 -35.65 39.06
N SER A 37 -19.42 -34.41 39.00
CA SER A 37 -19.98 -33.25 39.71
C SER A 37 -21.48 -33.05 39.44
N ARG A 38 -21.99 -33.52 38.29
CA ARG A 38 -23.41 -33.52 37.94
C ARG A 38 -24.28 -34.19 39.00
N SER A 39 -23.80 -35.28 39.60
CA SER A 39 -24.52 -36.02 40.65
C SER A 39 -24.79 -35.18 41.90
N ARG A 40 -24.00 -34.12 42.14
CA ARG A 40 -24.05 -33.23 43.30
C ARG A 40 -24.75 -31.90 43.01
N LEU A 41 -25.23 -31.66 41.80
CA LEU A 41 -25.93 -30.41 41.43
C LEU A 41 -27.14 -30.10 42.33
N HIS A 42 -27.84 -31.13 42.77
CA HIS A 42 -29.00 -31.02 43.65
C HIS A 42 -28.65 -30.42 45.03
N CYS A 43 -27.39 -30.53 45.47
CA CYS A 43 -26.90 -29.95 46.72
C CYS A 43 -26.76 -28.42 46.63
N ILE A 44 -26.59 -27.84 45.44
CA ILE A 44 -26.49 -26.37 45.26
C ILE A 44 -27.89 -25.77 45.35
N LYS A 45 -28.21 -25.10 46.46
CA LYS A 45 -29.56 -24.56 46.72
C LYS A 45 -29.91 -23.32 45.88
N ASN A 46 -28.92 -22.49 45.53
CA ASN A 46 -29.13 -21.28 44.72
C ASN A 46 -29.33 -21.65 43.22
N PRO A 47 -30.49 -21.37 42.61
CA PRO A 47 -30.76 -21.74 41.22
C PRO A 47 -29.82 -21.09 40.19
N ALA A 48 -29.42 -19.84 40.38
CA ALA A 48 -28.53 -19.13 39.46
C ALA A 48 -27.13 -19.75 39.45
N ARG A 49 -26.59 -20.05 40.64
CA ARG A 49 -25.31 -20.76 40.80
C ARG A 49 -25.35 -22.18 40.26
N ARG A 50 -26.47 -22.89 40.46
CA ARG A 50 -26.67 -24.22 39.88
C ARG A 50 -26.62 -24.16 38.35
N ALA A 51 -27.23 -23.15 37.74
CA ALA A 51 -27.22 -22.97 36.28
C ALA A 51 -25.81 -22.70 35.71
N ILE A 52 -24.97 -21.92 36.42
CA ILE A 52 -23.56 -21.70 36.04
C ILE A 52 -22.81 -23.03 36.02
N VAL A 53 -22.91 -23.81 37.10
CA VAL A 53 -22.23 -25.11 37.19
C VAL A 53 -22.73 -26.08 36.11
N GLU A 54 -24.03 -26.09 35.85
CA GLU A 54 -24.63 -26.92 34.79
C GLU A 54 -24.09 -26.57 33.39
N ARG A 55 -23.92 -25.27 33.07
CA ARG A 55 -23.31 -24.83 31.81
C ARG A 55 -21.87 -25.31 31.67
N PHE A 56 -21.05 -25.18 32.71
CA PHE A 56 -19.66 -25.66 32.67
C PHE A 56 -19.56 -27.18 32.53
N ILE A 57 -20.41 -27.93 33.23
CA ILE A 57 -20.48 -29.40 33.09
C ILE A 57 -20.87 -29.78 31.65
N ALA A 58 -21.93 -29.16 31.11
CA ALA A 58 -22.37 -29.44 29.74
C ALA A 58 -21.25 -29.15 28.72
N ARG A 59 -20.60 -27.98 28.83
CA ARG A 59 -19.48 -27.61 27.97
C ARG A 59 -18.30 -28.59 28.10
N PHE A 60 -18.00 -29.06 29.30
CA PHE A 60 -16.95 -30.07 29.51
C PHE A 60 -17.31 -31.39 28.82
N GLU A 61 -18.52 -31.90 29.02
CA GLU A 61 -19.01 -33.14 28.42
C GLU A 61 -19.00 -33.07 26.88
N GLU A 62 -19.36 -31.92 26.31
CA GLU A 62 -19.44 -31.71 24.85
C GLU A 62 -18.06 -31.48 24.20
N THR A 63 -17.19 -30.68 24.83
CA THR A 63 -16.00 -30.12 24.15
C THR A 63 -14.65 -30.59 24.70
N VAL A 64 -14.61 -31.04 25.97
CA VAL A 64 -13.37 -31.42 26.65
C VAL A 64 -13.26 -32.93 26.80
N GLN A 65 -14.28 -33.56 27.40
CA GLN A 65 -14.28 -34.98 27.73
C GLN A 65 -13.96 -35.90 26.53
N PRO A 66 -14.50 -35.66 25.32
CA PRO A 66 -14.18 -36.48 24.14
C PRO A 66 -12.71 -36.42 23.73
N ARG A 67 -11.98 -35.35 24.10
CA ARG A 67 -10.58 -35.10 23.73
C ARG A 67 -9.59 -35.61 24.75
N LEU A 68 -10.00 -35.86 26.00
CA LEU A 68 -9.07 -36.22 27.08
C LEU A 68 -8.23 -37.47 26.78
N ALA A 69 -8.81 -38.45 26.09
CA ALA A 69 -8.12 -39.70 25.75
C ALA A 69 -6.97 -39.52 24.74
N SER A 70 -6.95 -38.43 23.97
CA SER A 70 -5.89 -38.13 23.01
C SER A 70 -4.78 -37.22 23.58
N LEU A 71 -4.95 -36.71 24.81
CA LEU A 71 -3.96 -35.85 25.45
C LEU A 71 -2.89 -36.69 26.16
N ARG A 72 -1.72 -36.09 26.39
CA ARG A 72 -0.66 -36.75 27.16
C ARG A 72 -1.12 -36.98 28.59
N ALA A 73 -0.74 -38.12 29.16
CA ALA A 73 -1.02 -38.47 30.55
C ALA A 73 0.26 -38.96 31.22
N GLN A 74 0.39 -38.68 32.52
CA GLN A 74 1.47 -39.15 33.39
C GLN A 74 1.03 -39.07 34.85
N VAL A 75 1.87 -39.51 35.77
CA VAL A 75 1.69 -39.18 37.19
C VAL A 75 1.95 -37.68 37.36
N ILE A 76 0.96 -36.99 37.94
CA ILE A 76 1.02 -35.57 38.28
C ILE A 76 0.77 -35.40 39.80
N HIS A 77 1.08 -34.22 40.35
CA HIS A 77 0.84 -33.87 41.76
C HIS A 77 -0.65 -33.81 42.12
N ASN A 78 -1.48 -33.30 41.21
CA ASN A 78 -2.95 -33.21 41.26
C ASN A 78 -3.55 -32.35 42.39
N ASP A 79 -2.73 -31.66 43.17
CA ASP A 79 -3.21 -30.71 44.19
C ASP A 79 -2.24 -29.52 44.43
N ALA A 80 -1.71 -28.96 43.34
CA ALA A 80 -0.85 -27.79 43.43
C ALA A 80 -1.67 -26.53 43.77
N ASN A 81 -1.59 -26.06 45.02
CA ASN A 81 -2.25 -24.85 45.52
C ASN A 81 -1.33 -24.09 46.52
N ASP A 82 -1.76 -22.93 46.99
CA ASP A 82 -1.00 -22.04 47.88
C ASP A 82 -0.63 -22.65 49.24
N TRP A 83 -1.34 -23.69 49.69
CA TRP A 83 -1.04 -24.44 50.92
C TRP A 83 -0.03 -25.57 50.70
N ASN A 84 0.17 -26.02 49.46
CA ASN A 84 0.98 -27.17 49.11
C ASN A 84 2.31 -26.81 48.43
N ILE A 85 2.66 -25.53 48.41
CA ILE A 85 3.94 -25.04 47.88
C ILE A 85 4.80 -24.41 48.97
N LEU A 86 6.11 -24.65 48.87
CA LEU A 86 7.12 -23.95 49.66
C LEU A 86 7.71 -22.83 48.80
N VAL A 87 7.89 -21.65 49.40
CA VAL A 87 8.51 -20.51 48.73
C VAL A 87 9.83 -20.14 49.41
N ASP A 88 10.70 -19.49 48.64
CA ASP A 88 11.94 -18.90 49.14
C ASP A 88 11.66 -17.95 50.31
N ALA A 89 12.40 -18.11 51.41
CA ALA A 89 12.14 -17.40 52.66
C ALA A 89 12.49 -15.90 52.59
N GLU A 90 13.39 -15.49 51.68
CA GLU A 90 13.83 -14.10 51.58
C GLU A 90 12.89 -13.27 50.71
N THR A 91 12.49 -13.83 49.56
CA THR A 91 11.79 -13.06 48.53
C THR A 91 10.33 -13.45 48.37
N THR A 92 9.93 -14.63 48.84
CA THR A 92 8.61 -15.27 48.63
C THR A 92 8.14 -15.31 47.17
N ARG A 93 9.04 -15.05 46.22
CA ARG A 93 8.75 -14.92 44.78
C ARG A 93 9.01 -16.19 43.98
N LYS A 94 9.71 -17.16 44.58
CA LYS A 94 10.12 -18.40 43.92
C LYS A 94 9.63 -19.60 44.70
N VAL A 95 9.03 -20.56 44.01
CA VAL A 95 8.68 -21.86 44.58
C VAL A 95 9.96 -22.70 44.71
N THR A 96 10.19 -23.24 45.91
CA THR A 96 11.38 -24.03 46.27
C THR A 96 11.05 -25.51 46.51
N GLY A 97 9.77 -25.86 46.68
CA GLY A 97 9.35 -27.24 46.84
C GLY A 97 7.84 -27.43 46.79
N PHE A 98 7.43 -28.68 46.66
CA PHE A 98 6.04 -29.14 46.73
C PHE A 98 5.89 -30.13 47.88
N ILE A 99 4.76 -30.07 48.55
CA ILE A 99 4.38 -30.97 49.65
C ILE A 99 2.98 -31.52 49.40
N ASP A 100 2.61 -32.56 50.13
CA ASP A 100 1.31 -33.24 50.01
C ASP A 100 1.04 -33.93 48.66
N PHE A 101 1.85 -34.96 48.37
CA PHE A 101 1.63 -35.87 47.23
C PHE A 101 0.50 -36.88 47.47
N GLY A 102 -0.36 -36.66 48.48
CA GLY A 102 -1.44 -37.56 48.87
C GLY A 102 -2.49 -37.76 47.77
N ASP A 103 -2.62 -36.79 46.87
CA ASP A 103 -3.56 -36.77 45.74
C ASP A 103 -2.92 -37.10 44.39
N ALA A 104 -1.63 -37.41 44.34
CA ALA A 104 -0.93 -37.75 43.12
C ALA A 104 -1.63 -38.90 42.37
N VAL A 105 -1.81 -38.75 41.05
CA VAL A 105 -2.60 -39.67 40.22
C VAL A 105 -2.08 -39.67 38.78
N HIS A 106 -2.22 -40.80 38.09
CA HIS A 106 -1.90 -40.91 36.67
C HIS A 106 -3.04 -40.36 35.80
N THR A 107 -2.98 -39.06 35.50
CA THR A 107 -3.99 -38.36 34.69
C THR A 107 -3.44 -37.53 33.53
N VAL A 108 -4.33 -36.87 32.78
CA VAL A 108 -3.93 -35.98 31.66
C VAL A 108 -3.03 -34.87 32.20
N LEU A 109 -1.88 -34.65 31.57
CA LEU A 109 -0.84 -33.73 32.05
C LEU A 109 -1.39 -32.32 32.28
N ILE A 110 -2.23 -31.85 31.36
CA ILE A 110 -2.83 -30.52 31.42
C ILE A 110 -3.71 -30.28 32.66
N ALA A 111 -4.16 -31.34 33.33
CA ALA A 111 -4.91 -31.23 34.58
C ALA A 111 -4.05 -30.58 35.68
N GLU A 112 -2.74 -30.84 35.73
CA GLU A 112 -1.85 -30.21 36.73
C GLU A 112 -1.88 -28.69 36.61
N VAL A 113 -1.74 -28.20 35.38
CA VAL A 113 -1.77 -26.77 35.06
C VAL A 113 -3.15 -26.19 35.38
N ALA A 114 -4.23 -26.89 35.01
CA ALA A 114 -5.60 -26.44 35.28
C ALA A 114 -5.87 -26.31 36.78
N ILE A 115 -5.41 -27.26 37.58
CA ILE A 115 -5.58 -27.29 39.04
C ILE A 115 -4.81 -26.12 39.66
N ALA A 116 -3.53 -25.99 39.31
CA ALA A 116 -2.71 -24.89 39.78
C ALA A 116 -3.29 -23.51 39.44
N SER A 117 -3.76 -23.34 38.20
CA SER A 117 -4.42 -22.12 37.76
C SER A 117 -5.72 -21.86 38.52
N ALA A 118 -6.57 -22.87 38.75
CA ALA A 118 -7.86 -22.67 39.43
C ALA A 118 -7.73 -22.07 40.83
N TYR A 119 -6.70 -22.45 41.59
CA TYR A 119 -6.43 -21.88 42.91
C TYR A 119 -5.64 -20.57 42.84
N ALA A 120 -4.63 -20.49 41.98
CA ALA A 120 -3.72 -19.35 41.93
C ALA A 120 -4.38 -18.05 41.43
N ILE A 121 -5.52 -18.15 40.73
CA ILE A 121 -6.21 -16.99 40.13
C ILE A 121 -7.44 -16.53 40.93
N LEU A 122 -7.69 -17.12 42.11
CA LEU A 122 -8.77 -16.68 42.99
C LEU A 122 -8.56 -15.22 43.43
N ASP A 123 -9.63 -14.43 43.36
CA ASP A 123 -9.67 -13.00 43.71
C ASP A 123 -8.63 -12.09 43.00
N MET A 124 -8.06 -12.57 41.88
CA MET A 124 -7.24 -11.74 41.00
C MET A 124 -8.12 -10.82 40.15
N ASP A 125 -7.68 -9.58 39.93
CA ASP A 125 -8.40 -8.66 39.05
C ASP A 125 -8.38 -9.14 37.59
N ASP A 126 -7.28 -9.76 37.15
CA ASP A 126 -7.10 -10.40 35.84
C ASP A 126 -6.79 -11.90 35.98
N PRO A 127 -7.81 -12.76 36.18
CA PRO A 127 -7.60 -14.17 36.42
C PRO A 127 -7.02 -14.90 35.20
N ILE A 128 -7.42 -14.53 33.98
CA ILE A 128 -6.93 -15.20 32.77
C ILE A 128 -5.49 -14.77 32.44
N GLY A 129 -5.12 -13.51 32.65
CA GLY A 129 -3.73 -13.06 32.51
C GLY A 129 -2.82 -13.71 33.56
N ALA A 130 -3.30 -13.87 34.79
CA ALA A 130 -2.58 -14.59 35.83
C ALA A 130 -2.39 -16.08 35.48
N ALA A 131 -3.44 -16.74 34.97
CA ALA A 131 -3.36 -18.11 34.45
C ALA A 131 -2.36 -18.18 33.29
N ALA A 132 -2.46 -17.29 32.30
CA ALA A 132 -1.56 -17.21 31.15
C ALA A 132 -0.08 -17.11 31.57
N ALA A 133 0.24 -16.31 32.59
CA ALA A 133 1.58 -16.21 33.13
C ALA A 133 2.08 -17.54 33.74
N LEU A 134 1.21 -18.26 34.47
CA LEU A 134 1.52 -19.59 35.02
C LEU A 134 1.75 -20.61 33.89
N VAL A 135 0.82 -20.68 32.93
CA VAL A 135 0.86 -21.61 31.80
C VAL A 135 2.12 -21.38 30.95
N ALA A 136 2.47 -20.12 30.67
CA ALA A 136 3.71 -19.77 29.97
C ALA A 136 4.95 -20.26 30.73
N GLY A 137 4.96 -20.12 32.06
CA GLY A 137 6.03 -20.63 32.91
C GLY A 137 6.16 -22.15 32.85
N PHE A 138 5.04 -22.88 32.87
CA PHE A 138 5.02 -24.33 32.69
C PHE A 138 5.56 -24.72 31.32
N HIS A 139 5.03 -24.12 30.26
CA HIS A 139 5.42 -24.38 28.88
C HIS A 139 6.92 -24.16 28.62
N GLU A 140 7.52 -23.16 29.27
CA GLU A 140 8.97 -22.89 29.19
C GLU A 140 9.83 -24.06 29.70
N LYS A 141 9.35 -24.81 30.69
CA LYS A 141 10.10 -25.91 31.32
C LYS A 141 9.70 -27.28 30.79
N TYR A 142 8.43 -27.45 30.48
CA TYR A 142 7.87 -28.64 29.88
C TYR A 142 6.83 -28.25 28.81
N PRO A 143 7.21 -28.20 27.52
CA PRO A 143 6.36 -27.66 26.47
C PRO A 143 5.00 -28.36 26.37
N LEU A 144 3.95 -27.55 26.43
CA LEU A 144 2.55 -27.94 26.18
C LEU A 144 2.27 -27.99 24.67
N GLN A 145 1.31 -28.83 24.29
CA GLN A 145 0.77 -28.94 22.95
C GLN A 145 -0.45 -28.04 22.78
N ALA A 146 -0.69 -27.54 21.56
CA ALA A 146 -1.83 -26.68 21.24
C ALA A 146 -3.18 -27.29 21.69
N GLN A 147 -3.39 -28.58 21.43
CA GLN A 147 -4.59 -29.32 21.82
C GLN A 147 -4.80 -29.45 23.34
N GLU A 148 -3.73 -29.35 24.14
CA GLU A 148 -3.83 -29.31 25.61
C GLU A 148 -4.34 -27.94 26.06
N LEU A 149 -3.83 -26.86 25.46
CA LEU A 149 -4.25 -25.49 25.77
C LEU A 149 -5.73 -25.24 25.39
N ASP A 150 -6.22 -25.88 24.32
CA ASP A 150 -7.62 -25.73 23.86
C ASP A 150 -8.68 -26.16 24.88
N VAL A 151 -8.32 -27.04 25.82
CA VAL A 151 -9.25 -27.53 26.86
C VAL A 151 -9.02 -26.86 28.21
N LEU A 152 -7.93 -26.11 28.36
CA LEU A 152 -7.43 -25.64 29.66
C LEU A 152 -8.41 -24.71 30.37
N PHE A 153 -9.01 -23.74 29.67
CA PHE A 153 -9.98 -22.80 30.27
C PHE A 153 -11.14 -23.56 30.95
N ASN A 154 -11.71 -24.54 30.24
CA ASN A 154 -12.81 -25.33 30.77
C ASN A 154 -12.35 -26.27 31.89
N LEU A 155 -11.12 -26.79 31.85
CA LEU A 155 -10.56 -27.59 32.93
C LEU A 155 -10.34 -26.78 34.22
N ILE A 156 -9.89 -25.52 34.10
CA ILE A 156 -9.78 -24.57 35.23
C ILE A 156 -11.16 -24.39 35.87
N ALA A 157 -12.19 -24.08 35.07
CA ALA A 157 -13.55 -23.93 35.56
C ALA A 157 -14.07 -25.23 36.19
N MET A 158 -13.78 -26.39 35.60
CA MET A 158 -14.22 -27.68 36.12
C MET A 158 -13.56 -28.04 37.46
N ARG A 159 -12.32 -27.61 37.73
CA ARG A 159 -11.72 -27.77 39.06
C ARG A 159 -12.50 -26.99 40.12
N LEU A 160 -12.93 -25.77 39.80
CA LEU A 160 -13.77 -24.97 40.68
C LEU A 160 -15.16 -25.60 40.85
N VAL A 161 -15.76 -26.14 39.79
CA VAL A 161 -17.02 -26.90 39.84
C VAL A 161 -16.93 -28.08 40.81
N ILE A 162 -15.85 -28.87 40.74
CA ILE A 162 -15.62 -29.97 41.69
C ILE A 162 -15.59 -29.42 43.12
N SER A 163 -14.83 -28.35 43.35
CA SER A 163 -14.70 -27.71 44.67
C SER A 163 -16.06 -27.25 45.25
N VAL A 164 -16.83 -26.47 44.49
CA VAL A 164 -18.11 -25.93 44.99
C VAL A 164 -19.20 -26.98 45.12
N THR A 165 -19.22 -28.02 44.27
CA THR A 165 -20.18 -29.11 44.38
C THR A 165 -19.87 -30.03 45.56
N PHE A 166 -18.58 -30.24 45.87
CA PHE A 166 -18.19 -30.94 47.09
C PHE A 166 -18.55 -30.15 48.35
N SER A 167 -18.24 -28.86 48.39
CA SER A 167 -18.64 -27.97 49.49
C SER A 167 -20.15 -28.05 49.74
N ALA A 168 -20.96 -27.91 48.69
CA ALA A 168 -22.41 -27.99 48.78
C ALA A 168 -22.90 -29.37 49.28
N SER A 169 -22.27 -30.47 48.88
CA SER A 169 -22.63 -31.81 49.35
C SER A 169 -22.27 -32.10 50.80
N ARG A 170 -21.35 -31.31 51.39
CA ARG A 170 -20.84 -31.44 52.76
C ARG A 170 -21.32 -30.34 53.71
N GLN A 171 -22.25 -29.49 53.26
CA GLN A 171 -22.78 -28.36 54.03
C GLN A 171 -23.42 -28.76 55.37
N ASP A 172 -23.87 -30.01 55.51
CA ASP A 172 -24.42 -30.52 56.77
C ASP A 172 -23.33 -31.06 57.74
N GLN A 173 -22.06 -31.06 57.32
CA GLN A 173 -20.88 -31.53 58.09
C GLN A 173 -19.88 -30.39 58.40
N THR A 174 -20.13 -29.17 57.91
CA THR A 174 -19.20 -28.02 58.04
C THR A 174 -19.12 -27.43 59.44
N ASP A 175 -20.09 -27.69 60.33
CA ASP A 175 -20.08 -27.19 61.71
C ASP A 175 -18.92 -27.77 62.56
N GLU A 176 -18.32 -28.89 62.13
CA GLU A 176 -17.20 -29.54 62.81
C GLU A 176 -15.82 -29.27 62.17
N ASN A 177 -15.72 -28.65 60.98
CA ASN A 177 -14.44 -28.37 60.32
C ASN A 177 -14.45 -27.11 59.40
N PRO A 178 -13.98 -25.94 59.90
CA PRO A 178 -13.91 -24.68 59.15
C PRO A 178 -13.05 -24.75 57.87
N TYR A 179 -12.13 -25.71 57.77
CA TYR A 179 -11.27 -25.92 56.59
C TYR A 179 -12.08 -26.21 55.32
N LEU A 180 -13.26 -26.82 55.46
CA LEU A 180 -14.13 -27.19 54.34
C LEU A 180 -14.79 -25.98 53.64
N ALA A 181 -14.73 -24.77 54.22
CA ALA A 181 -15.39 -23.56 53.70
C ALA A 181 -14.42 -22.46 53.22
N ILE A 182 -13.10 -22.60 53.42
CA ILE A 182 -12.10 -21.54 53.22
C ILE A 182 -12.06 -21.02 51.77
N SER A 183 -12.17 -21.91 50.78
CA SER A 183 -12.08 -21.56 49.35
C SER A 183 -13.43 -21.37 48.66
N GLU A 184 -14.56 -21.54 49.36
CA GLU A 184 -15.88 -21.60 48.72
C GLU A 184 -16.31 -20.24 48.13
N ALA A 185 -16.23 -19.15 48.90
CA ALA A 185 -16.66 -17.84 48.44
C ALA A 185 -15.79 -17.27 47.29
N PRO A 186 -14.44 -17.34 47.34
CA PRO A 186 -13.59 -16.99 46.20
C PRO A 186 -13.86 -17.84 44.95
N ALA A 187 -14.07 -19.16 45.11
CA ALA A 187 -14.34 -20.05 43.98
C ALA A 187 -15.67 -19.71 43.27
N TRP A 188 -16.71 -19.36 44.02
CA TRP A 188 -17.97 -18.88 43.42
C TRP A 188 -17.80 -17.56 42.67
N ARG A 189 -17.08 -16.58 43.23
CA ARG A 189 -16.80 -15.31 42.54
C ARG A 189 -16.06 -15.53 41.23
N LEU A 190 -15.04 -16.39 41.24
CA LEU A 190 -14.28 -16.73 40.05
C LEU A 190 -15.15 -17.48 39.02
N LEU A 191 -15.98 -18.46 39.43
CA LEU A 191 -16.90 -19.15 38.51
C LEU A 191 -17.90 -18.19 37.85
N GLU A 192 -18.47 -17.26 38.63
CA GLU A 192 -19.37 -16.22 38.14
C GLU A 192 -18.65 -15.30 37.12
N GLN A 193 -17.39 -14.95 37.39
CA GLN A 193 -16.57 -14.17 36.45
C GLN A 193 -16.24 -14.96 35.17
N LEU A 194 -15.78 -16.21 35.28
CA LEU A 194 -15.44 -17.07 34.13
C LEU A 194 -16.66 -17.36 33.25
N ASP A 195 -17.85 -17.49 33.82
CA ASP A 195 -19.10 -17.70 33.07
C ASP A 195 -19.47 -16.49 32.20
N SER A 196 -19.05 -15.29 32.59
CA SER A 196 -19.26 -14.06 31.81
C SER A 196 -18.31 -13.91 30.62
N MET A 197 -17.18 -14.64 30.62
CA MET A 197 -16.14 -14.57 29.60
C MET A 197 -16.48 -15.44 28.39
N ASN A 198 -16.10 -14.98 27.19
CA ASN A 198 -16.12 -15.85 26.02
C ASN A 198 -14.96 -16.87 26.12
N PRO A 199 -15.24 -18.19 26.15
CA PRO A 199 -14.21 -19.21 26.34
C PRO A 199 -13.20 -19.27 25.20
N ARG A 200 -13.59 -18.88 23.99
CA ARG A 200 -12.69 -18.89 22.81
C ARG A 200 -11.65 -17.78 22.93
N LEU A 201 -12.08 -16.57 23.30
CA LEU A 201 -11.16 -15.45 23.56
C LEU A 201 -10.22 -15.78 24.73
N ALA A 202 -10.75 -16.34 25.83
CA ALA A 202 -9.95 -16.75 26.98
C ALA A 202 -8.89 -17.81 26.60
N THR A 203 -9.28 -18.80 25.79
CA THR A 203 -8.37 -19.82 25.26
C THR A 203 -7.29 -19.20 24.38
N GLY A 204 -7.64 -18.22 23.54
CA GLY A 204 -6.69 -17.46 22.73
C GLY A 204 -5.60 -16.78 23.56
N ILE A 205 -5.96 -16.20 24.70
CA ILE A 205 -5.01 -15.60 25.66
C ILE A 205 -4.03 -16.66 26.18
N LEU A 206 -4.54 -17.82 26.61
CA LEU A 206 -3.72 -18.92 27.13
C LEU A 206 -2.78 -19.52 26.06
N ARG A 207 -3.25 -19.63 24.81
CA ARG A 207 -2.45 -20.09 23.66
C ARG A 207 -1.33 -19.11 23.34
N LYS A 208 -1.66 -17.82 23.24
CA LYS A 208 -0.69 -16.77 22.90
C LYS A 208 0.44 -16.65 23.91
N ALA A 209 0.12 -16.85 25.19
CA ALA A 209 1.11 -16.87 26.26
C ALA A 209 2.19 -17.96 26.11
N CYS A 210 1.88 -19.03 25.36
CA CYS A 210 2.82 -20.11 25.05
C CYS A 210 3.48 -19.96 23.65
N GLY A 211 3.29 -18.83 22.96
CA GLY A 211 3.87 -18.59 21.64
C GLY A 211 3.12 -19.26 20.47
N PHE A 212 1.94 -19.82 20.70
CA PHE A 212 1.04 -20.25 19.62
C PHE A 212 0.21 -19.08 19.10
N ASP A 213 -0.34 -19.21 17.89
CA ASP A 213 -1.42 -18.32 17.46
C ASP A 213 -2.63 -18.48 18.41
N ALA A 214 -3.30 -17.37 18.72
CA ALA A 214 -4.51 -17.36 19.54
C ALA A 214 -5.61 -18.26 18.96
N ILE A 215 -5.65 -18.37 17.63
CA ILE A 215 -6.41 -19.39 16.90
C ILE A 215 -5.51 -19.92 15.77
N GLU A 216 -5.53 -21.23 15.56
CA GLU A 216 -4.69 -21.86 14.53
C GLU A 216 -5.01 -21.31 13.12
N GLY A 217 -3.98 -20.98 12.35
CA GLY A 217 -4.12 -20.43 11.00
C GLY A 217 -4.21 -18.90 10.91
N ALA A 218 -4.25 -18.18 12.04
CA ALA A 218 -4.29 -16.71 12.04
C ALA A 218 -3.08 -16.08 11.31
N GLY A 219 -1.88 -16.62 11.52
CA GLY A 219 -0.68 -16.19 10.80
C GLY A 219 -0.77 -16.41 9.29
N ASP A 220 -1.42 -17.49 8.84
CA ASP A 220 -1.57 -17.81 7.42
C ASP A 220 -2.53 -16.86 6.72
N VAL A 221 -3.64 -16.51 7.37
CA VAL A 221 -4.60 -15.52 6.86
C VAL A 221 -3.92 -14.15 6.66
N ARG A 222 -3.16 -13.68 7.66
CA ARG A 222 -2.43 -12.40 7.55
C ARG A 222 -1.41 -12.39 6.41
N ARG A 223 -0.65 -13.48 6.25
CA ARG A 223 0.32 -13.61 5.16
C ARG A 223 -0.37 -13.60 3.80
N TRP A 224 -1.46 -14.36 3.66
CA TRP A 224 -2.23 -14.40 2.42
C TRP A 224 -2.76 -13.01 2.05
N ILE A 225 -3.26 -12.23 3.00
CA ILE A 225 -3.75 -10.86 2.75
C ILE A 225 -2.63 -9.95 2.26
N ALA A 226 -1.46 -10.00 2.91
CA ALA A 226 -0.30 -9.21 2.51
C ALA A 226 0.18 -9.59 1.10
N ASP A 227 0.20 -10.87 0.76
CA ASP A 227 0.68 -11.35 -0.54
C ASP A 227 -0.31 -11.06 -1.67
N ASN A 228 -1.61 -10.96 -1.38
CA ASN A 228 -2.67 -10.79 -2.39
C ASN A 228 -3.27 -9.38 -2.47
N HIS A 229 -2.74 -8.40 -1.71
CA HIS A 229 -3.32 -7.05 -1.59
C HIS A 229 -3.58 -6.33 -2.93
N LYS A 230 -2.78 -6.58 -3.96
CA LYS A 230 -2.95 -5.96 -5.30
C LYS A 230 -4.16 -6.52 -6.09
N THR A 231 -4.78 -7.58 -5.62
CA THR A 231 -5.91 -8.25 -6.29
C THR A 231 -7.28 -7.85 -5.75
N PHE A 232 -7.31 -7.10 -4.65
CA PHE A 232 -8.56 -6.74 -3.98
C PHE A 232 -9.30 -5.65 -4.74
N ALA A 233 -10.63 -5.77 -4.77
CA ALA A 233 -11.48 -4.71 -5.31
C ALA A 233 -11.57 -3.53 -4.31
N ASP A 234 -11.82 -2.34 -4.84
CA ASP A 234 -12.00 -1.15 -4.01
C ASP A 234 -13.23 -1.27 -3.10
N LEU A 235 -13.03 -1.09 -1.80
CA LEU A 235 -14.09 -1.11 -0.79
C LEU A 235 -15.02 0.12 -0.89
N VAL A 236 -14.44 1.29 -1.13
CA VAL A 236 -15.15 2.54 -1.46
C VAL A 236 -14.70 3.04 -2.83
N ARG A 237 -15.58 3.77 -3.53
CA ARG A 237 -15.27 4.36 -4.83
C ARG A 237 -15.45 5.88 -4.76
N PRO A 238 -14.44 6.69 -5.10
CA PRO A 238 -13.08 6.29 -5.51
C PRO A 238 -12.30 5.58 -4.38
N SER A 239 -11.28 4.78 -4.74
CA SER A 239 -10.49 3.97 -3.80
C SER A 239 -9.97 4.79 -2.62
N ALA A 240 -9.96 4.20 -1.41
CA ALA A 240 -9.39 4.82 -0.21
C ALA A 240 -7.93 5.26 -0.41
N ALA A 241 -7.17 4.55 -1.27
CA ALA A 241 -5.80 4.89 -1.61
C ALA A 241 -5.64 6.27 -2.27
N ILE A 242 -6.57 6.68 -3.14
CA ILE A 242 -6.48 7.94 -3.91
C ILE A 242 -7.18 9.12 -3.23
N LEU A 243 -8.10 8.84 -2.29
CA LEU A 243 -8.77 9.86 -1.51
C LEU A 243 -7.78 10.61 -0.62
N ASN A 244 -7.99 11.92 -0.52
CA ASN A 244 -7.40 12.72 0.54
C ASN A 244 -8.02 12.27 1.86
N LYS A 245 -7.18 12.04 2.87
CA LYS A 245 -7.61 11.38 4.11
C LYS A 245 -6.79 11.83 5.30
N VAL A 246 -7.40 11.69 6.48
CA VAL A 246 -6.78 11.98 7.78
C VAL A 246 -7.09 10.87 8.77
N ILE A 247 -6.35 10.81 9.88
CA ILE A 247 -6.70 9.98 11.02
C ILE A 247 -7.82 10.68 11.79
N ALA A 248 -8.91 9.95 12.09
CA ALA A 248 -9.99 10.44 12.92
C ALA A 248 -9.44 10.73 14.33
N PRO A 249 -9.77 11.87 14.96
CA PRO A 249 -9.17 12.28 16.23
C PRO A 249 -9.68 11.50 17.46
N PHE A 250 -10.20 10.28 17.31
CA PHE A 250 -10.78 9.51 18.41
C PHE A 250 -9.76 9.10 19.50
N GLY A 251 -8.46 9.08 19.18
CA GLY A 251 -7.38 8.93 20.16
C GLY A 251 -7.08 10.18 21.00
N ASP A 252 -7.61 11.36 20.63
CA ASP A 252 -7.46 12.60 21.40
C ASP A 252 -8.74 12.90 22.20
N ALA A 253 -8.69 12.59 23.50
CA ALA A 253 -9.80 12.80 24.42
C ALA A 253 -10.21 14.27 24.61
N THR A 254 -9.36 15.23 24.20
CA THR A 254 -9.64 16.67 24.30
C THR A 254 -10.26 17.24 23.04
N HIS A 255 -10.30 16.46 21.96
CA HIS A 255 -10.81 16.91 20.67
C HIS A 255 -12.34 16.98 20.68
N GLU A 256 -12.91 18.04 20.10
CA GLU A 256 -14.35 18.33 20.12
C GLU A 256 -15.20 17.16 19.58
N MET A 257 -14.81 16.61 18.42
CA MET A 257 -15.48 15.45 17.83
C MET A 257 -15.46 14.20 18.74
N THR A 258 -14.36 14.02 19.50
CA THR A 258 -14.18 12.87 20.41
C THR A 258 -15.03 13.05 21.65
N ILE A 259 -15.09 14.26 22.22
CA ILE A 259 -15.96 14.60 23.35
C ILE A 259 -17.43 14.39 22.95
N ALA A 260 -17.86 14.93 21.80
CA ALA A 260 -19.22 14.76 21.32
C ALA A 260 -19.59 13.27 21.13
N SER A 261 -18.66 12.46 20.60
CA SER A 261 -18.87 11.01 20.46
C SER A 261 -18.95 10.30 21.81
N ALA A 262 -18.07 10.62 22.75
CA ALA A 262 -18.06 10.04 24.10
C ALA A 262 -19.32 10.39 24.92
N GLU A 263 -19.88 11.58 24.68
CA GLU A 263 -21.13 12.07 25.28
C GLU A 263 -22.39 11.62 24.52
N GLN A 264 -22.26 10.75 23.51
CA GLN A 264 -23.37 10.24 22.70
C GLN A 264 -24.16 11.35 21.99
N ARG A 265 -23.45 12.34 21.44
CA ARG A 265 -23.98 13.45 20.62
C ARG A 265 -23.57 13.29 19.14
N PRO A 266 -24.09 12.27 18.42
CA PRO A 266 -23.66 11.96 17.05
C PRO A 266 -23.91 13.11 16.07
N ALA A 267 -24.98 13.88 16.25
CA ALA A 267 -25.27 15.04 15.41
C ALA A 267 -24.20 16.15 15.51
N ASP A 268 -23.64 16.38 16.69
CA ASP A 268 -22.58 17.38 16.89
C ASP A 268 -21.25 16.90 16.32
N ALA A 269 -20.91 15.62 16.52
CA ALA A 269 -19.72 15.00 15.92
C ALA A 269 -19.79 15.00 14.39
N THR A 270 -20.96 14.66 13.83
CA THR A 270 -21.19 14.66 12.37
C THR A 270 -21.07 16.06 11.80
N ARG A 271 -21.69 17.07 12.44
CA ARG A 271 -21.58 18.47 12.01
C ARG A 271 -20.12 18.93 11.97
N TRP A 272 -19.34 18.65 13.01
CA TRP A 272 -17.92 18.99 13.05
C TRP A 272 -17.15 18.33 11.89
N TRP A 273 -17.38 17.04 11.66
CA TRP A 273 -16.72 16.31 10.58
C TRP A 273 -17.07 16.86 9.20
N ASP A 274 -18.35 17.14 8.95
CA ASP A 274 -18.82 17.68 7.67
C ASP A 274 -18.21 19.06 7.39
N GLU A 275 -18.14 19.93 8.41
CA GLU A 275 -17.50 21.25 8.31
C GLU A 275 -15.99 21.13 8.05
N PHE A 276 -15.29 20.25 8.76
CA PHE A 276 -13.86 19.98 8.56
C PHE A 276 -13.57 19.41 7.16
N SER A 277 -14.33 18.39 6.77
CA SER A 277 -14.22 17.72 5.48
C SER A 277 -14.38 18.71 4.32
N ALA A 278 -15.40 19.58 4.40
CA ALA A 278 -15.65 20.62 3.41
C ALA A 278 -14.54 21.68 3.37
N ALA A 279 -14.10 22.19 4.52
CA ALA A 279 -13.07 23.24 4.60
C ALA A 279 -11.69 22.77 4.11
N HIS A 280 -11.34 21.50 4.36
CA HIS A 280 -10.02 20.95 4.07
C HIS A 280 -9.98 20.04 2.83
N HIS A 281 -11.12 19.79 2.17
CA HIS A 281 -11.26 18.86 1.05
C HIS A 281 -10.78 17.45 1.42
N VAL A 282 -11.24 16.94 2.56
CA VAL A 282 -10.86 15.64 3.13
C VAL A 282 -12.10 14.74 3.21
N PRO A 283 -12.41 13.95 2.16
CA PRO A 283 -13.64 13.15 2.12
C PRO A 283 -13.63 11.90 3.03
N LEU A 284 -12.50 11.55 3.64
CA LEU A 284 -12.33 10.30 4.38
C LEU A 284 -11.51 10.51 5.67
N ALA A 285 -12.07 10.11 6.81
CA ALA A 285 -11.32 9.93 8.05
C ALA A 285 -11.15 8.44 8.35
N ILE A 286 -9.98 8.05 8.86
CA ILE A 286 -9.63 6.68 9.20
C ILE A 286 -9.56 6.53 10.72
N GLY A 287 -10.34 5.61 11.28
CA GLY A 287 -10.15 5.11 12.65
C GLY A 287 -9.24 3.88 12.63
N PRO A 288 -7.99 3.97 13.11
CA PRO A 288 -7.02 2.89 12.94
C PRO A 288 -7.27 1.69 13.84
N TRP A 289 -6.93 0.49 13.34
CA TRP A 289 -6.81 -0.70 14.18
C TRP A 289 -5.74 -0.49 15.26
N GLY A 290 -6.05 -0.91 16.48
CA GLY A 290 -5.13 -0.83 17.62
C GLY A 290 -4.98 0.58 18.23
N GLU A 291 -5.82 1.54 17.84
CA GLU A 291 -5.93 2.86 18.47
C GLU A 291 -6.58 2.75 19.86
N LEU A 292 -6.06 3.47 20.84
CA LEU A 292 -6.70 3.62 22.15
C LEU A 292 -7.68 4.79 22.09
N ARG A 293 -8.96 4.55 22.37
CA ARG A 293 -10.00 5.58 22.28
C ARG A 293 -10.71 5.81 23.61
N SER A 294 -11.06 7.06 23.87
CA SER A 294 -11.83 7.47 25.04
C SER A 294 -13.34 7.49 24.82
N ILE A 295 -13.81 7.17 23.60
CA ILE A 295 -15.23 7.24 23.21
C ILE A 295 -16.09 6.08 23.77
N TYR A 296 -15.45 5.03 24.29
CA TYR A 296 -16.10 3.81 24.77
C TYR A 296 -16.60 3.95 26.23
N THR A 297 -17.60 4.83 26.41
CA THR A 297 -18.08 5.28 27.73
C THR A 297 -19.23 4.46 28.33
N ASP A 298 -19.97 3.70 27.51
CA ASP A 298 -21.09 2.86 27.99
C ASP A 298 -20.62 1.64 28.80
N CYS A 299 -21.44 1.15 29.74
CA CYS A 299 -21.17 -0.04 30.55
C CYS A 299 -20.89 -1.30 29.71
N ALA A 300 -21.39 -1.38 28.48
CA ALA A 300 -21.10 -2.46 27.54
C ALA A 300 -19.59 -2.63 27.27
N PHE A 301 -18.80 -1.55 27.39
CA PHE A 301 -17.35 -1.57 27.16
C PHE A 301 -16.52 -1.92 28.40
N GLU A 302 -17.14 -2.21 29.54
CA GLU A 302 -16.41 -2.72 30.71
C GLU A 302 -15.79 -4.08 30.37
N SER A 303 -14.56 -4.30 30.85
CA SER A 303 -13.84 -5.54 30.59
C SER A 303 -14.48 -6.68 31.37
N ARG A 304 -14.68 -7.81 30.68
CA ARG A 304 -15.08 -9.07 31.32
C ARG A 304 -13.87 -9.88 31.79
N PHE A 305 -12.67 -9.53 31.31
CA PHE A 305 -11.43 -10.20 31.67
C PHE A 305 -10.73 -9.54 32.86
N ILE A 306 -10.70 -8.21 32.90
CA ILE A 306 -9.94 -7.43 33.88
C ILE A 306 -10.88 -6.54 34.69
N LYS A 307 -11.01 -6.85 35.98
CA LYS A 307 -11.91 -6.15 36.89
C LYS A 307 -11.56 -4.66 36.99
N GLY A 308 -12.58 -3.80 36.89
CA GLY A 308 -12.44 -2.34 37.05
C GLY A 308 -11.81 -1.63 35.85
N GLN A 309 -11.52 -2.35 34.76
CA GLN A 309 -11.02 -1.76 33.52
C GLN A 309 -12.10 -1.66 32.44
N ARG A 310 -11.87 -0.77 31.47
CA ARG A 310 -12.67 -0.64 30.25
C ARG A 310 -11.84 -1.04 29.04
N ARG A 311 -12.49 -1.70 28.09
CA ARG A 311 -11.94 -1.99 26.78
C ARG A 311 -11.82 -0.67 26.02
N THR A 312 -10.61 -0.35 25.59
CA THR A 312 -10.30 0.93 24.92
C THR A 312 -9.54 0.75 23.61
N LEU A 313 -9.02 -0.46 23.35
CA LEU A 313 -8.30 -0.78 22.13
C LEU A 313 -9.29 -1.07 21.00
N HIS A 314 -9.36 -0.21 20.00
CA HIS A 314 -10.15 -0.45 18.81
C HIS A 314 -9.59 -1.64 18.02
N VAL A 315 -10.42 -2.62 17.65
CA VAL A 315 -9.99 -3.86 16.96
C VAL A 315 -10.67 -4.07 15.60
N GLY A 316 -11.14 -2.99 14.99
CA GLY A 316 -11.50 -2.91 13.57
C GLY A 316 -10.77 -1.76 12.87
N VAL A 317 -11.27 -1.38 11.71
CA VAL A 317 -10.86 -0.18 10.98
C VAL A 317 -12.10 0.59 10.60
N ASP A 318 -12.13 1.87 10.95
CA ASP A 318 -13.28 2.72 10.65
C ASP A 318 -13.00 3.62 9.44
N LEU A 319 -13.99 3.72 8.56
CA LEU A 319 -14.01 4.67 7.46
C LEU A 319 -15.16 5.66 7.70
N VAL A 320 -14.82 6.86 8.17
CA VAL A 320 -15.79 7.94 8.43
C VAL A 320 -16.05 8.68 7.13
N MET A 321 -17.26 8.53 6.61
CA MET A 321 -17.77 9.15 5.38
C MET A 321 -19.28 9.39 5.53
N PRO A 322 -19.92 10.20 4.67
CA PRO A 322 -21.35 10.46 4.78
C PRO A 322 -22.21 9.18 4.77
N ALA A 323 -23.31 9.20 5.51
CA ALA A 323 -24.33 8.15 5.44
C ALA A 323 -24.80 7.95 3.98
N GLY A 324 -25.11 6.71 3.61
CA GLY A 324 -25.45 6.35 2.23
C GLY A 324 -24.25 6.17 1.30
N THR A 325 -23.01 6.23 1.80
CA THR A 325 -21.83 5.88 1.00
C THR A 325 -21.87 4.38 0.63
N PRO A 326 -21.77 4.01 -0.66
CA PRO A 326 -21.80 2.61 -1.10
C PRO A 326 -20.51 1.88 -0.74
N LEU A 327 -20.66 0.63 -0.29
CA LEU A 327 -19.60 -0.24 0.19
C LEU A 327 -19.55 -1.54 -0.63
N TYR A 328 -18.38 -1.90 -1.12
CA TYR A 328 -18.19 -3.03 -2.03
C TYR A 328 -17.27 -4.10 -1.42
N ALA A 329 -17.50 -5.36 -1.79
CA ALA A 329 -16.73 -6.48 -1.27
C ALA A 329 -15.31 -6.48 -1.87
N PRO A 330 -14.23 -6.35 -1.08
CA PRO A 330 -12.86 -6.39 -1.61
C PRO A 330 -12.46 -7.78 -2.10
N VAL A 331 -13.00 -8.82 -1.45
CA VAL A 331 -12.77 -10.23 -1.73
C VAL A 331 -14.12 -10.93 -1.84
N ALA A 332 -14.23 -11.92 -2.74
CA ALA A 332 -15.43 -12.73 -2.85
C ALA A 332 -15.74 -13.46 -1.53
N GLY A 333 -17.02 -13.67 -1.24
CA GLY A 333 -17.44 -14.29 0.00
C GLY A 333 -18.91 -14.73 0.00
N THR A 334 -19.31 -15.40 1.07
CA THR A 334 -20.70 -15.84 1.30
C THR A 334 -21.24 -15.17 2.55
N VAL A 335 -22.40 -14.53 2.44
CA VAL A 335 -23.07 -13.89 3.58
C VAL A 335 -23.41 -14.95 4.62
N ARG A 336 -22.93 -14.78 5.85
CA ARG A 336 -23.19 -15.65 7.00
C ARG A 336 -24.38 -15.18 7.81
N SER A 337 -24.44 -13.89 8.12
CA SER A 337 -25.57 -13.28 8.83
C SER A 337 -25.79 -11.84 8.37
N VAL A 338 -27.03 -11.39 8.54
CA VAL A 338 -27.44 -9.99 8.37
C VAL A 338 -28.41 -9.71 9.51
N GLU A 339 -28.06 -8.80 10.40
CA GLU A 339 -28.76 -8.59 11.66
C GLU A 339 -28.70 -7.12 12.10
N VAL A 340 -29.53 -6.76 13.09
CA VAL A 340 -29.53 -5.43 13.72
C VAL A 340 -29.26 -5.64 15.20
N GLU A 341 -28.17 -5.05 15.68
CA GLU A 341 -27.86 -4.96 17.09
C GLU A 341 -28.56 -3.71 17.67
N PRO A 342 -29.53 -3.88 18.57
CA PRO A 342 -30.35 -2.77 19.07
C PRO A 342 -29.69 -1.99 20.21
N ASP A 343 -28.57 -2.50 20.75
CA ASP A 343 -27.91 -1.92 21.91
C ASP A 343 -27.31 -0.55 21.56
N PRO A 344 -27.53 0.49 22.40
CA PRO A 344 -26.89 1.79 22.21
C PRO A 344 -25.37 1.63 22.13
N LEU A 345 -24.76 2.33 21.18
CA LEU A 345 -23.34 2.23 20.85
C LEU A 345 -22.86 0.82 20.40
N GLY A 346 -23.77 -0.11 20.12
CA GLY A 346 -23.47 -1.36 19.41
C GLY A 346 -23.20 -1.11 17.92
N TYR A 347 -23.13 -2.18 17.12
CA TYR A 347 -22.87 -2.09 15.70
C TYR A 347 -24.07 -1.57 14.87
N GLY A 348 -25.29 -1.60 15.40
CA GLY A 348 -26.49 -1.30 14.60
C GLY A 348 -26.68 -2.33 13.49
N GLY A 349 -26.86 -1.89 12.24
CA GLY A 349 -26.90 -2.78 11.09
C GLY A 349 -25.57 -3.51 10.87
N LEU A 350 -25.64 -4.84 10.82
CA LEU A 350 -24.47 -5.73 10.81
C LEU A 350 -24.56 -6.74 9.67
N VAL A 351 -23.48 -6.88 8.90
CA VAL A 351 -23.32 -7.91 7.87
C VAL A 351 -22.06 -8.72 8.15
N MET A 352 -22.18 -10.04 8.24
CA MET A 352 -21.04 -10.93 8.38
C MET A 352 -20.85 -11.76 7.11
N ILE A 353 -19.64 -11.81 6.57
CA ILE A 353 -19.31 -12.50 5.33
C ILE A 353 -18.15 -13.46 5.59
N GLU A 354 -18.29 -14.72 5.14
CA GLU A 354 -17.22 -15.70 5.15
C GLU A 354 -16.45 -15.71 3.82
N HIS A 355 -15.13 -15.76 3.92
CA HIS A 355 -14.21 -15.82 2.80
C HIS A 355 -13.43 -17.14 2.85
N THR A 356 -13.39 -17.85 1.73
CA THR A 356 -12.63 -19.10 1.55
C THR A 356 -11.76 -19.02 0.29
N PRO A 357 -10.79 -18.08 0.21
CA PRO A 357 -9.98 -17.96 -0.99
C PRO A 357 -8.98 -19.12 -1.11
N PRO A 358 -8.57 -19.49 -2.35
CA PRO A 358 -7.59 -20.55 -2.55
C PRO A 358 -6.26 -20.25 -1.83
N GLY A 359 -5.73 -21.24 -1.11
CA GLY A 359 -4.45 -21.14 -0.41
C GLY A 359 -4.48 -20.36 0.91
N CYS A 360 -5.67 -20.08 1.45
CA CYS A 360 -5.87 -19.37 2.72
C CYS A 360 -6.84 -20.16 3.61
N PRO A 361 -6.61 -20.28 4.94
CA PRO A 361 -7.66 -20.69 5.86
C PRO A 361 -8.89 -19.77 5.75
N PRO A 362 -10.09 -20.27 6.03
CA PRO A 362 -11.28 -19.43 5.98
C PRO A 362 -11.20 -18.34 7.05
N PHE A 363 -11.74 -17.17 6.74
CA PHE A 363 -11.86 -16.04 7.67
C PHE A 363 -13.17 -15.31 7.43
N LEU A 364 -13.60 -14.51 8.40
CA LEU A 364 -14.80 -13.70 8.30
C LEU A 364 -14.45 -12.21 8.20
N THR A 365 -15.30 -11.44 7.54
CA THR A 365 -15.37 -9.98 7.70
C THR A 365 -16.71 -9.60 8.32
N LEU A 366 -16.64 -8.67 9.26
CA LEU A 366 -17.76 -8.04 9.92
C LEU A 366 -17.86 -6.60 9.42
N TRP A 367 -19.04 -6.22 8.98
CA TRP A 367 -19.37 -4.89 8.47
C TRP A 367 -20.43 -4.29 9.40
N GLY A 368 -19.97 -3.49 10.36
CA GLY A 368 -20.84 -2.79 11.30
C GLY A 368 -21.27 -1.42 10.79
N HIS A 369 -22.27 -0.84 11.44
CA HIS A 369 -22.79 0.49 11.16
C HIS A 369 -23.40 0.63 9.76
N MET A 370 -23.97 -0.46 9.25
CA MET A 370 -24.58 -0.54 7.93
C MET A 370 -26.01 0.01 7.95
N ALA A 371 -26.45 0.58 6.82
CA ALA A 371 -27.85 0.97 6.64
C ALA A 371 -28.76 -0.28 6.65
N HIS A 372 -29.98 -0.14 7.18
CA HIS A 372 -30.93 -1.24 7.30
C HIS A 372 -31.45 -1.75 5.94
N GLU A 373 -31.11 -1.09 4.82
CA GLU A 373 -31.40 -1.62 3.49
C GLU A 373 -30.79 -3.00 3.26
N ALA A 374 -29.59 -3.24 3.81
CA ALA A 374 -28.87 -4.49 3.61
C ALA A 374 -29.70 -5.71 4.07
N LEU A 375 -30.49 -5.56 5.13
CA LEU A 375 -31.41 -6.59 5.65
C LEU A 375 -32.51 -6.98 4.66
N LYS A 376 -32.87 -6.10 3.73
CA LYS A 376 -33.90 -6.36 2.72
C LYS A 376 -33.31 -7.00 1.46
N ARG A 377 -32.01 -6.79 1.21
CA ARG A 377 -31.33 -7.20 -0.02
C ARG A 377 -30.50 -8.47 0.15
N LEU A 378 -29.85 -8.66 1.29
CA LEU A 378 -28.96 -9.78 1.57
C LEU A 378 -29.62 -10.76 2.56
N LYS A 379 -29.33 -12.05 2.40
CA LYS A 379 -29.67 -13.11 3.35
C LYS A 379 -28.50 -14.12 3.49
N PRO A 380 -28.45 -14.87 4.60
CA PRO A 380 -27.48 -15.95 4.76
C PRO A 380 -27.46 -16.90 3.55
N GLY A 381 -26.25 -17.21 3.06
CA GLY A 381 -25.99 -18.05 1.89
C GLY A 381 -25.86 -17.31 0.56
N ASP A 382 -26.18 -16.00 0.50
CA ASP A 382 -25.95 -15.20 -0.70
C ASP A 382 -24.45 -15.10 -1.00
N LYS A 383 -24.08 -15.22 -2.28
CA LYS A 383 -22.68 -15.15 -2.74
C LYS A 383 -22.39 -13.79 -3.34
N LEU A 384 -21.33 -13.16 -2.88
CA LEU A 384 -20.82 -11.89 -3.38
C LEU A 384 -19.48 -12.13 -4.09
N LYS A 385 -19.32 -11.56 -5.28
CA LYS A 385 -18.04 -11.47 -5.97
C LYS A 385 -17.26 -10.26 -5.46
N ALA A 386 -15.95 -10.26 -5.66
CA ALA A 386 -15.15 -9.06 -5.45
C ALA A 386 -15.69 -7.92 -6.33
N GLY A 387 -15.93 -6.74 -5.75
CA GLY A 387 -16.51 -5.57 -6.39
C GLY A 387 -18.04 -5.48 -6.36
N ASP A 388 -18.75 -6.51 -5.86
CA ASP A 388 -20.20 -6.45 -5.66
C ASP A 388 -20.56 -5.54 -4.48
N LEU A 389 -21.75 -4.92 -4.53
CA LEU A 389 -22.26 -4.07 -3.47
C LEU A 389 -22.62 -4.89 -2.22
N VAL A 390 -21.95 -4.62 -1.10
CA VAL A 390 -22.25 -5.18 0.22
C VAL A 390 -23.39 -4.40 0.87
N GLY A 391 -23.38 -3.07 0.77
CA GLY A 391 -24.43 -2.20 1.29
C GLY A 391 -24.03 -0.74 1.31
N TYR A 392 -24.65 0.03 2.20
CA TYR A 392 -24.38 1.45 2.37
C TYR A 392 -24.10 1.76 3.84
N MET A 393 -23.30 2.80 4.11
CA MET A 393 -23.10 3.30 5.47
C MET A 393 -24.42 3.79 6.08
N GLY A 394 -24.71 3.37 7.30
CA GLY A 394 -25.94 3.70 8.02
C GLY A 394 -25.91 5.12 8.59
N ALA A 395 -27.10 5.70 8.78
CA ALA A 395 -27.27 6.91 9.57
C ALA A 395 -27.19 6.60 11.07
N ASP A 396 -27.15 7.65 11.90
CA ASP A 396 -27.08 7.58 13.37
C ASP A 396 -28.16 6.67 14.02
N HIS A 397 -29.37 6.65 13.48
CA HIS A 397 -30.47 5.80 13.95
C HIS A 397 -30.42 4.35 13.44
N GLU A 398 -29.50 4.03 12.54
CA GLU A 398 -29.28 2.67 11.99
C GLU A 398 -27.95 2.06 12.47
N ASN A 399 -27.03 2.90 12.93
CA ASN A 399 -25.66 2.48 13.25
C ASN A 399 -25.37 2.32 14.75
N GLY A 400 -26.38 2.42 15.63
CA GLY A 400 -26.18 2.36 17.08
C GLY A 400 -25.93 3.72 17.74
N GLY A 401 -26.15 4.84 17.05
CA GLY A 401 -25.99 6.19 17.60
C GLY A 401 -24.57 6.76 17.47
N TRP A 402 -23.77 6.22 16.55
CA TRP A 402 -22.45 6.73 16.22
C TRP A 402 -22.51 7.79 15.11
N ILE A 403 -21.43 8.55 14.94
CA ILE A 403 -21.21 9.31 13.69
C ILE A 403 -21.26 8.34 12.49
N PRO A 404 -21.80 8.72 11.31
CA PRO A 404 -21.79 7.85 10.14
C PRO A 404 -20.38 7.38 9.76
N HIS A 405 -20.18 6.06 9.78
CA HIS A 405 -18.95 5.41 9.36
C HIS A 405 -19.22 3.94 9.05
N LEU A 406 -18.30 3.28 8.34
CA LEU A 406 -18.20 1.82 8.33
C LEU A 406 -17.24 1.39 9.43
N HIS A 407 -17.63 0.39 10.23
CA HIS A 407 -16.68 -0.41 11.00
C HIS A 407 -16.38 -1.72 10.25
N LEU A 408 -15.18 -1.85 9.71
CA LEU A 408 -14.72 -3.07 9.06
C LEU A 408 -13.79 -3.84 9.99
N GLN A 409 -14.18 -5.05 10.34
CA GLN A 409 -13.38 -5.92 11.20
C GLN A 409 -13.20 -7.29 10.57
N MET A 410 -12.04 -7.89 10.77
CA MET A 410 -11.79 -9.27 10.39
C MET A 410 -11.93 -10.18 11.60
N THR A 411 -12.27 -11.45 11.39
CA THR A 411 -11.95 -12.49 12.35
C THR A 411 -11.42 -13.76 11.69
N THR A 412 -10.40 -14.35 12.30
CA THR A 412 -9.80 -15.63 11.91
C THR A 412 -10.48 -16.81 12.60
N ASP A 413 -11.37 -16.55 13.57
CA ASP A 413 -12.16 -17.57 14.23
C ASP A 413 -13.55 -17.68 13.59
N THR A 414 -13.69 -18.60 12.64
CA THR A 414 -14.93 -18.77 11.88
C THR A 414 -16.08 -19.39 12.67
N GLN A 415 -15.87 -19.69 13.96
CA GLN A 415 -16.91 -20.24 14.84
C GLN A 415 -17.61 -19.15 15.67
N LEU A 416 -17.08 -17.93 15.69
CA LEU A 416 -17.75 -16.81 16.36
C LEU A 416 -19.00 -16.38 15.60
N SER A 417 -20.08 -16.15 16.33
CA SER A 417 -21.24 -15.41 15.83
C SER A 417 -20.94 -13.91 15.81
N ALA A 418 -21.73 -13.13 15.06
CA ALA A 418 -21.48 -11.71 14.88
C ALA A 418 -21.53 -10.92 16.20
N SER A 419 -22.41 -11.30 17.12
CA SER A 419 -22.53 -10.69 18.46
C SER A 419 -21.43 -11.10 19.44
N GLU A 420 -20.63 -12.13 19.13
CA GLU A 420 -19.47 -12.53 19.92
C GLU A 420 -18.17 -11.83 19.47
N ILE A 421 -18.17 -11.21 18.29
CA ILE A 421 -17.05 -10.43 17.81
C ILE A 421 -17.02 -9.10 18.57
N ILE A 422 -15.92 -8.85 19.26
CA ILE A 422 -15.74 -7.62 20.02
C ILE A 422 -15.13 -6.54 19.14
N GLY A 423 -15.75 -5.36 19.05
CA GLY A 423 -15.19 -4.21 18.30
C GLY A 423 -14.13 -3.43 19.08
N VAL A 424 -14.03 -3.71 20.38
CA VAL A 424 -13.09 -3.08 21.30
C VAL A 424 -12.56 -4.14 22.26
N GLY A 425 -11.23 -4.19 22.41
CA GLY A 425 -10.53 -5.11 23.31
C GLY A 425 -9.76 -4.38 24.42
N GLU A 426 -9.23 -5.18 25.32
CA GLU A 426 -8.29 -4.75 26.37
C GLU A 426 -6.90 -4.49 25.75
N PRO A 427 -6.24 -3.36 26.05
CA PRO A 427 -4.90 -3.05 25.57
C PRO A 427 -3.85 -4.13 25.91
N GLU A 428 -3.98 -4.77 27.07
CA GLU A 428 -3.12 -5.82 27.60
C GLU A 428 -3.07 -7.05 26.68
N TYR A 429 -4.14 -7.30 25.93
CA TYR A 429 -4.30 -8.47 25.07
C TYR A 429 -4.16 -8.15 23.58
N ARG A 430 -3.54 -7.01 23.22
CA ARG A 430 -3.35 -6.55 21.83
C ARG A 430 -2.86 -7.65 20.87
N GLU A 431 -1.87 -8.45 21.27
CA GLU A 431 -1.32 -9.49 20.39
C GLU A 431 -2.29 -10.67 20.17
N VAL A 432 -3.16 -10.94 21.14
CA VAL A 432 -4.24 -11.92 21.02
C VAL A 432 -5.30 -11.39 20.06
N TRP A 433 -5.67 -10.12 20.20
CA TRP A 433 -6.60 -9.46 19.30
C TRP A 433 -6.05 -9.36 17.88
N ALA A 434 -4.75 -9.20 17.68
CA ALA A 434 -4.15 -9.22 16.34
C ALA A 434 -4.27 -10.58 15.64
N ASP A 435 -4.29 -11.67 16.40
CA ASP A 435 -4.53 -13.03 15.87
C ASP A 435 -6.01 -13.24 15.58
N LEU A 436 -6.89 -12.93 16.54
CA LEU A 436 -8.33 -13.19 16.43
C LEU A 436 -9.05 -12.20 15.51
N PHE A 437 -8.62 -10.94 15.53
CA PHE A 437 -9.18 -9.81 14.78
C PHE A 437 -8.08 -9.02 14.06
N PRO A 438 -7.47 -9.58 12.99
CA PRO A 438 -6.39 -8.92 12.29
C PRO A 438 -6.78 -7.55 11.71
N ASP A 439 -5.78 -6.70 11.51
CA ASP A 439 -5.94 -5.38 10.89
C ASP A 439 -6.54 -5.48 9.47
N ALA A 440 -7.74 -4.94 9.29
CA ALA A 440 -8.49 -4.95 8.03
C ALA A 440 -8.04 -3.86 7.04
N SER A 441 -7.05 -3.02 7.39
CA SER A 441 -6.65 -1.84 6.59
C SER A 441 -6.22 -2.20 5.17
N THR A 442 -5.56 -3.35 5.00
CA THR A 442 -5.14 -3.85 3.68
C THR A 442 -6.34 -4.26 2.82
N LEU A 443 -7.37 -4.89 3.40
CA LEU A 443 -8.62 -5.19 2.70
C LEU A 443 -9.39 -3.92 2.34
N ALA A 444 -9.31 -2.89 3.18
CA ALA A 444 -9.92 -1.58 2.92
C ALA A 444 -9.16 -0.74 1.87
N GLY A 445 -8.02 -1.22 1.37
CA GLY A 445 -7.19 -0.50 0.40
C GLY A 445 -6.53 0.75 0.97
N ILE A 446 -6.27 0.80 2.28
CA ILE A 446 -5.62 1.94 2.95
C ILE A 446 -4.09 1.73 2.91
N PRO A 447 -3.33 2.64 2.28
CA PRO A 447 -1.87 2.50 2.24
C PRO A 447 -1.25 2.66 3.63
N PRO A 448 -0.20 1.88 3.96
CA PRO A 448 0.42 1.91 5.29
C PRO A 448 1.01 3.28 5.66
N GLU A 449 1.37 4.10 4.66
CA GLU A 449 1.85 5.47 4.84
C GLU A 449 0.81 6.41 5.46
N THR A 450 -0.47 6.02 5.50
CA THR A 450 -1.53 6.78 6.19
C THR A 450 -1.31 6.81 7.70
N TYR A 451 -0.78 5.75 8.29
CA TYR A 451 -0.66 5.62 9.76
C TYR A 451 0.64 6.17 10.32
N SER A 452 1.71 6.24 9.50
CA SER A 452 3.01 6.66 10.00
C SER A 452 3.76 7.54 9.00
N GLN A 453 4.25 8.67 9.50
CA GLN A 453 5.08 9.61 8.75
C GLN A 453 6.53 9.44 9.18
N GLN A 454 7.38 8.96 8.28
CA GLN A 454 8.82 8.83 8.53
C GLN A 454 9.63 9.98 7.92
N GLY A 455 10.77 10.28 8.54
CA GLY A 455 11.72 11.29 8.06
C GLY A 455 11.31 12.75 8.33
N MET A 456 11.86 13.69 7.55
CA MET A 456 11.64 15.13 7.75
C MET A 456 10.23 15.56 7.29
N SER A 457 9.65 16.55 7.98
CA SER A 457 8.40 17.20 7.54
C SER A 457 8.59 17.96 6.23
N LYS A 458 7.49 18.20 5.49
CA LYS A 458 7.49 19.00 4.25
C LYS A 458 8.21 20.35 4.43
N ALA A 459 7.85 21.09 5.48
CA ALA A 459 8.44 22.40 5.77
C ALA A 459 9.96 22.31 6.03
N ARG A 460 10.40 21.29 6.77
CA ARG A 460 11.82 21.09 7.08
C ARG A 460 12.63 20.70 5.84
N ILE A 461 12.09 19.84 4.97
CA ILE A 461 12.73 19.48 3.69
C ILE A 461 12.91 20.72 2.83
N ILE A 462 11.87 21.54 2.67
CA ILE A 462 11.94 22.77 1.88
C ILE A 462 13.01 23.72 2.43
N ALA A 463 13.06 23.91 3.75
CA ALA A 463 14.09 24.74 4.38
C ALA A 463 15.50 24.19 4.13
N LYS A 464 15.72 22.89 4.33
CA LYS A 464 17.02 22.25 4.11
C LYS A 464 17.45 22.22 2.65
N ARG A 465 16.52 22.12 1.70
CA ARG A 465 16.84 22.26 0.26
C ARG A 465 17.42 23.63 -0.06
N LYS A 466 16.90 24.71 0.53
CA LYS A 466 17.41 26.07 0.34
C LYS A 466 18.80 26.27 0.95
N GLU A 467 19.08 25.57 2.05
CA GLU A 467 20.37 25.64 2.76
C GLU A 467 21.46 24.79 2.09
N LEU A 468 21.11 23.59 1.62
CA LEU A 468 22.08 22.54 1.27
C LEU A 468 22.20 22.27 -0.23
N LEU A 469 21.25 22.70 -1.07
CA LEU A 469 21.24 22.41 -2.51
C LEU A 469 21.35 23.70 -3.33
N LEU A 470 21.67 23.54 -4.63
CA LEU A 470 21.69 24.65 -5.58
C LEU A 470 20.32 25.37 -5.60
N PRO A 471 20.25 26.69 -5.31
CA PRO A 471 18.98 27.40 -5.16
C PRO A 471 18.11 27.49 -6.42
N ASN A 472 18.67 27.21 -7.60
CA ASN A 472 17.98 27.21 -8.88
C ASN A 472 17.34 25.85 -9.23
N LEU A 473 17.41 24.85 -8.35
CA LEU A 473 16.64 23.60 -8.48
C LEU A 473 15.18 23.86 -8.15
N SER A 474 14.30 23.77 -9.15
CA SER A 474 12.87 24.01 -8.98
C SER A 474 12.20 22.93 -8.11
N ILE A 475 11.06 23.32 -7.54
CA ILE A 475 10.11 22.42 -6.87
C ILE A 475 8.77 22.61 -7.58
N SER A 476 8.18 21.52 -8.05
CA SER A 476 6.91 21.55 -8.78
C SER A 476 5.73 21.90 -7.86
N TYR A 477 4.69 22.46 -8.46
CA TYR A 477 3.42 22.89 -7.84
C TYR A 477 3.55 24.05 -6.84
N THR A 478 2.43 24.77 -6.67
CA THR A 478 2.32 25.85 -5.70
C THR A 478 2.45 25.33 -4.25
N ASP A 479 1.86 24.16 -3.98
CA ASP A 479 2.02 23.41 -2.74
C ASP A 479 2.77 22.09 -3.03
N PRO A 480 4.06 22.01 -2.68
CA PRO A 480 4.88 20.83 -2.95
C PRO A 480 4.38 19.56 -2.26
N ILE A 481 4.55 18.42 -2.92
CA ILE A 481 4.19 17.10 -2.38
C ILE A 481 5.46 16.35 -1.96
N LYS A 482 5.42 15.66 -0.82
CA LYS A 482 6.48 14.75 -0.39
C LYS A 482 6.04 13.32 -0.72
N PHE A 483 6.53 12.80 -1.84
CA PHE A 483 6.37 11.39 -2.19
C PHE A 483 7.34 10.52 -1.40
N VAL A 484 6.87 9.34 -0.99
CA VAL A 484 7.67 8.37 -0.23
C VAL A 484 7.70 6.98 -0.89
N ARG A 485 6.75 6.69 -1.79
CA ARG A 485 6.68 5.44 -2.53
C ARG A 485 6.13 5.66 -3.94
N GLY A 486 6.53 4.82 -4.89
CA GLY A 486 5.89 4.71 -6.20
C GLY A 486 5.55 3.24 -6.51
N ASP A 487 4.43 3.01 -7.19
CA ASP A 487 3.93 1.68 -7.56
C ASP A 487 3.20 1.75 -8.91
N GLY A 488 3.83 1.24 -9.96
CA GLY A 488 3.29 1.28 -11.32
C GLY A 488 3.05 2.71 -11.81
N VAL A 489 1.79 3.09 -12.02
CA VAL A 489 1.42 4.45 -12.46
C VAL A 489 1.21 5.45 -11.31
N TRP A 490 1.38 5.02 -10.06
CA TRP A 490 1.02 5.80 -8.88
C TRP A 490 2.25 6.30 -8.13
N LEU A 491 2.21 7.56 -7.69
CA LEU A 491 3.11 8.14 -6.71
C LEU A 491 2.36 8.37 -5.40
N ILE A 492 2.90 7.90 -4.29
CA ILE A 492 2.23 7.85 -2.99
C ILE A 492 2.93 8.81 -2.04
N ASP A 493 2.16 9.74 -1.51
CA ASP A 493 2.65 10.75 -0.59
C ASP A 493 2.86 10.20 0.83
N ASN A 494 3.47 11.03 1.68
CA ASN A 494 3.75 10.67 3.06
C ASN A 494 2.50 10.57 3.97
N PHE A 495 1.29 10.73 3.42
CA PHE A 495 0.02 10.52 4.10
C PHE A 495 -0.76 9.32 3.49
N GLY A 496 -0.12 8.58 2.58
CA GLY A 496 -0.71 7.43 1.90
C GLY A 496 -1.73 7.81 0.82
N ARG A 497 -1.71 9.04 0.31
CA ARG A 497 -2.51 9.40 -0.87
C ARG A 497 -1.76 9.05 -2.14
N ALA A 498 -2.39 8.25 -3.00
CA ALA A 498 -1.89 7.90 -4.32
C ALA A 498 -2.30 8.96 -5.37
N TYR A 499 -1.33 9.35 -6.19
CA TYR A 499 -1.48 10.29 -7.29
C TYR A 499 -1.15 9.60 -8.61
N LEU A 500 -2.04 9.70 -9.60
CA LEU A 500 -1.82 9.16 -10.93
C LEU A 500 -0.75 10.00 -11.64
N ASP A 501 0.36 9.36 -12.00
CA ASP A 501 1.49 10.00 -12.65
C ASP A 501 1.29 10.07 -14.16
N CYS A 502 0.84 11.23 -14.63
CA CYS A 502 0.68 11.53 -16.04
C CYS A 502 1.83 12.40 -16.58
N PHE A 503 2.95 12.54 -15.87
CA PHE A 503 4.03 13.46 -16.26
C PHE A 503 5.38 12.77 -16.47
N ASN A 504 5.76 11.84 -15.59
CA ASN A 504 7.11 11.27 -15.60
C ASN A 504 7.28 10.22 -16.69
N ASN A 505 8.14 10.54 -17.66
CA ASN A 505 8.55 9.60 -18.70
C ASN A 505 9.83 8.83 -18.41
N VAL A 506 10.50 9.16 -17.32
CA VAL A 506 11.70 8.46 -16.86
C VAL A 506 11.33 7.06 -16.36
N CYS A 507 10.27 6.96 -15.56
CA CYS A 507 9.68 5.68 -15.13
C CYS A 507 8.77 5.13 -16.23
N HIS A 508 9.37 4.84 -17.39
CA HIS A 508 8.72 4.43 -18.64
C HIS A 508 7.84 3.19 -18.48
N LEU A 509 8.24 2.22 -17.66
CA LEU A 509 7.50 0.99 -17.33
C LEU A 509 6.65 1.14 -16.06
N GLY A 510 6.62 2.32 -15.47
CA GLY A 510 6.07 2.57 -14.15
C GLY A 510 7.11 2.51 -13.04
N HIS A 511 6.72 3.04 -11.88
CA HIS A 511 7.52 3.11 -10.67
C HIS A 511 7.72 1.71 -10.07
N SER A 512 8.93 1.44 -9.59
CA SER A 512 9.29 0.20 -8.88
C SER A 512 8.98 -1.08 -9.67
N HIS A 513 9.22 -1.08 -10.99
CA HIS A 513 8.94 -2.24 -11.84
C HIS A 513 9.77 -3.47 -11.41
N PRO A 514 9.15 -4.63 -11.12
CA PRO A 514 9.82 -5.77 -10.50
C PRO A 514 10.98 -6.32 -11.34
N ASP A 515 10.79 -6.48 -12.66
CA ASP A 515 11.83 -7.03 -13.54
C ASP A 515 13.09 -6.16 -13.60
N VAL A 516 12.92 -4.83 -13.52
CA VAL A 516 14.05 -3.89 -13.52
C VAL A 516 14.79 -3.95 -12.20
N ILE A 517 14.07 -4.03 -11.08
CA ILE A 517 14.66 -4.18 -9.74
C ILE A 517 15.43 -5.50 -9.66
N GLU A 518 14.84 -6.61 -10.11
CA GLU A 518 15.50 -7.92 -10.11
C GLU A 518 16.78 -7.89 -10.95
N ALA A 519 16.72 -7.40 -12.19
CA ALA A 519 17.87 -7.32 -13.08
C ALA A 519 19.01 -6.48 -12.48
N LEU A 520 18.67 -5.32 -11.89
CA LEU A 520 19.62 -4.45 -11.20
C LEU A 520 20.27 -5.18 -10.02
N THR A 521 19.47 -5.70 -9.10
CA THR A 521 19.96 -6.31 -7.86
C THR A 521 20.79 -7.56 -8.16
N ARG A 522 20.32 -8.41 -9.09
CA ARG A 522 21.02 -9.64 -9.48
C ARG A 522 22.39 -9.34 -10.08
N GLN A 523 22.46 -8.41 -11.04
CA GLN A 523 23.73 -8.08 -11.68
C GLN A 523 24.69 -7.36 -10.71
N ALA A 524 24.18 -6.46 -9.87
CA ALA A 524 24.99 -5.73 -8.90
C ALA A 524 25.62 -6.64 -7.83
N ALA A 525 24.94 -7.74 -7.47
CA ALA A 525 25.46 -8.76 -6.56
C ALA A 525 26.59 -9.61 -7.18
N LEU A 526 26.73 -9.60 -8.51
CA LEU A 526 27.74 -10.38 -9.24
C LEU A 526 28.96 -9.52 -9.61
N LEU A 527 28.76 -8.47 -10.40
CA LEU A 527 29.83 -7.59 -10.89
C LEU A 527 29.27 -6.26 -11.40
N ASN A 528 29.96 -5.17 -11.04
CA ASN A 528 29.74 -3.86 -11.62
C ASN A 528 31.09 -3.12 -11.80
N THR A 529 31.59 -3.04 -13.03
CA THR A 529 32.90 -2.45 -13.36
C THR A 529 32.82 -1.68 -14.69
N ASN A 530 33.92 -1.02 -15.07
CA ASN A 530 34.03 -0.29 -16.33
C ASN A 530 34.25 -1.22 -17.55
N THR A 531 34.13 -0.65 -18.75
CA THR A 531 34.11 -1.36 -20.04
C THR A 531 35.46 -1.78 -20.60
N ARG A 532 36.57 -1.57 -19.88
CA ARG A 532 37.90 -2.06 -20.30
C ARG A 532 38.06 -3.56 -20.08
N TYR A 533 37.20 -4.14 -19.25
CA TYR A 533 37.12 -5.58 -19.04
C TYR A 533 35.93 -6.13 -19.82
N LEU A 534 36.11 -7.31 -20.40
CA LEU A 534 35.07 -7.95 -21.21
C LEU A 534 33.87 -8.36 -20.34
N HIS A 535 32.67 -8.13 -20.87
CA HIS A 535 31.40 -8.56 -20.26
C HIS A 535 30.33 -8.68 -21.35
N ASP A 536 29.47 -9.69 -21.29
CA ASP A 536 28.51 -9.99 -22.37
C ASP A 536 27.40 -8.93 -22.48
N ASN A 537 26.85 -8.47 -21.35
CA ASN A 537 25.72 -7.53 -21.33
C ASN A 537 25.91 -6.27 -22.20
N ILE A 538 27.13 -5.72 -22.33
CA ILE A 538 27.32 -4.51 -23.14
C ILE A 538 27.14 -4.80 -24.64
N VAL A 539 27.59 -5.98 -25.09
CA VAL A 539 27.45 -6.43 -26.47
C VAL A 539 25.99 -6.77 -26.74
N GLU A 540 25.38 -7.59 -25.87
CA GLU A 540 23.98 -7.97 -25.99
C GLU A 540 23.04 -6.76 -25.98
N TYR A 541 23.29 -5.79 -25.09
CA TYR A 541 22.50 -4.58 -25.05
C TYR A 541 22.68 -3.71 -26.31
N ALA A 542 23.91 -3.59 -26.82
CA ALA A 542 24.15 -2.87 -28.07
C ALA A 542 23.43 -3.52 -29.26
N GLU A 543 23.50 -4.85 -29.38
CA GLU A 543 22.81 -5.63 -30.42
C GLU A 543 21.28 -5.46 -30.33
N ARG A 544 20.69 -5.67 -29.15
CA ARG A 544 19.24 -5.50 -28.94
C ARG A 544 18.80 -4.06 -29.21
N LEU A 545 19.52 -3.07 -28.69
CA LEU A 545 19.16 -1.66 -28.87
C LEU A 545 19.22 -1.24 -30.35
N THR A 546 20.32 -1.56 -31.03
CA THR A 546 20.47 -1.23 -32.46
C THR A 546 19.48 -2.00 -33.34
N GLY A 547 19.08 -3.21 -32.95
CA GLY A 547 18.02 -3.96 -33.62
C GLY A 547 16.64 -3.30 -33.58
N THR A 548 16.41 -2.33 -32.68
CA THR A 548 15.17 -1.52 -32.67
C THR A 548 15.21 -0.31 -33.61
N LEU A 549 16.37 0.00 -34.21
CA LEU A 549 16.57 1.16 -35.07
C LEU A 549 16.50 0.77 -36.56
N PRO A 550 16.20 1.71 -37.46
CA PRO A 550 16.29 1.48 -38.89
C PRO A 550 17.69 1.10 -39.37
N GLU A 551 17.75 0.43 -40.52
CA GLU A 551 18.99 0.01 -41.15
C GLU A 551 19.99 1.18 -41.31
N GLY A 552 21.27 0.90 -41.03
CA GLY A 552 22.36 1.87 -41.08
C GLY A 552 22.80 2.40 -39.71
N LEU A 553 21.90 2.48 -38.72
CA LEU A 553 22.21 2.90 -37.35
C LEU A 553 22.68 1.71 -36.50
N CYS A 554 23.97 1.39 -36.58
CA CYS A 554 24.52 0.11 -36.12
C CYS A 554 25.68 0.20 -35.11
N VAL A 555 26.11 1.40 -34.72
CA VAL A 555 27.20 1.59 -33.74
C VAL A 555 26.68 2.32 -32.52
N ALA A 556 26.59 1.62 -31.39
CA ALA A 556 26.17 2.19 -30.12
C ALA A 556 27.36 2.59 -29.24
N SER A 557 27.24 3.74 -28.58
CA SER A 557 28.09 4.15 -27.46
C SER A 557 27.21 4.65 -26.31
N PHE A 558 27.64 4.40 -25.09
CA PHE A 558 26.81 4.64 -23.89
C PHE A 558 27.25 5.87 -23.10
N GLY A 559 26.35 6.37 -22.26
CA GLY A 559 26.57 7.45 -21.30
C GLY A 559 25.69 7.27 -20.06
N CYS A 560 25.71 8.26 -19.16
CA CYS A 560 24.91 8.27 -17.94
C CYS A 560 23.71 9.24 -17.98
N SER A 561 23.66 10.11 -18.98
CA SER A 561 22.59 11.09 -19.15
C SER A 561 22.38 11.49 -20.61
N GLY A 562 21.18 12.00 -20.94
CA GLY A 562 20.90 12.53 -22.28
C GLY A 562 21.87 13.66 -22.68
N SER A 563 22.30 14.50 -21.71
CA SER A 563 23.33 15.51 -21.95
C SER A 563 24.65 14.88 -22.41
N GLU A 564 25.12 13.81 -21.77
CA GLU A 564 26.36 13.13 -22.18
C GLU A 564 26.25 12.51 -23.58
N ALA A 565 25.09 11.90 -23.89
CA ALA A 565 24.84 11.33 -25.21
C ALA A 565 24.82 12.40 -26.30
N ASN A 566 24.13 13.53 -26.07
CA ASN A 566 24.12 14.66 -26.98
C ASN A 566 25.52 15.28 -27.13
N SER A 567 26.27 15.48 -26.05
CA SER A 567 27.66 15.98 -26.13
C SER A 567 28.57 15.06 -26.95
N LEU A 568 28.45 13.74 -26.78
CA LEU A 568 29.21 12.78 -27.58
C LEU A 568 28.80 12.81 -29.06
N MET A 569 27.50 12.87 -29.34
CA MET A 569 26.97 13.01 -30.70
C MET A 569 27.52 14.27 -31.39
N LEU A 570 27.52 15.41 -30.70
CA LEU A 570 28.09 16.66 -31.24
C LEU A 570 29.58 16.53 -31.51
N ARG A 571 30.32 15.83 -30.65
CA ARG A 571 31.75 15.60 -30.83
C ARG A 571 32.02 14.72 -32.06
N MET A 572 31.23 13.67 -32.26
CA MET A 572 31.30 12.82 -33.47
C MET A 572 30.96 13.64 -34.72
N ALA A 573 29.88 14.43 -34.69
CA ALA A 573 29.44 15.23 -35.84
C ALA A 573 30.45 16.31 -36.25
N ARG A 574 31.05 17.01 -35.27
CA ARG A 574 32.09 18.02 -35.51
C ARG A 574 33.37 17.40 -36.06
N ASN A 575 33.75 16.22 -35.58
CA ASN A 575 34.92 15.51 -36.10
C ASN A 575 34.70 15.02 -37.54
N TYR A 576 33.49 14.53 -37.85
CA TYR A 576 33.14 14.05 -39.18
C TYR A 576 33.08 15.20 -40.20
N THR A 577 32.42 16.32 -39.86
CA THR A 577 32.22 17.44 -40.81
C THR A 577 33.32 18.50 -40.78
N GLY A 578 34.13 18.55 -39.72
CA GLY A 578 35.10 19.62 -39.49
C GLY A 578 34.47 20.98 -39.15
N SER A 579 33.16 21.03 -38.87
CA SER A 579 32.40 22.27 -38.66
C SER A 579 31.62 22.23 -37.34
N ASP A 580 31.52 23.38 -36.68
CA ASP A 580 30.69 23.59 -35.48
C ASP A 580 29.38 24.32 -35.79
N GLN A 581 29.12 24.68 -37.05
CA GLN A 581 27.93 25.43 -37.43
C GLN A 581 26.68 24.55 -37.27
N ALA A 582 25.76 24.99 -36.41
CA ALA A 582 24.61 24.20 -36.01
C ALA A 582 23.31 24.86 -36.47
N ILE A 583 22.38 24.08 -37.02
CA ILE A 583 20.99 24.48 -37.19
C ILE A 583 20.15 23.78 -36.12
N VAL A 584 19.40 24.55 -35.36
CA VAL A 584 18.47 24.06 -34.32
C VAL A 584 17.09 24.67 -34.52
N LEU A 585 16.06 24.03 -33.96
CA LEU A 585 14.70 24.58 -33.94
C LEU A 585 14.53 25.59 -32.81
N ASP A 586 13.71 26.62 -33.03
CA ASP A 586 13.31 27.53 -31.98
C ASP A 586 12.69 26.76 -30.79
N TRP A 587 12.97 27.25 -29.59
CA TRP A 587 12.56 26.70 -28.30
C TRP A 587 13.00 25.27 -28.00
N ALA A 588 13.93 24.69 -28.78
CA ALA A 588 14.50 23.38 -28.51
C ALA A 588 15.33 23.32 -27.22
N TYR A 589 15.45 22.12 -26.64
CA TYR A 589 16.30 21.85 -25.48
C TYR A 589 17.01 20.49 -25.58
N HIS A 590 18.34 20.52 -25.50
CA HIS A 590 19.17 19.32 -25.72
C HIS A 590 20.05 18.92 -24.54
N GLY A 591 20.09 19.69 -23.44
CA GLY A 591 20.83 19.30 -22.25
C GLY A 591 21.41 20.45 -21.43
N THR A 592 22.34 20.11 -20.55
CA THR A 592 22.82 20.98 -19.48
C THR A 592 24.31 21.34 -19.54
N THR A 593 25.09 20.72 -20.43
CA THR A 593 26.48 21.15 -20.67
C THR A 593 26.48 22.49 -21.41
N GLN A 594 27.59 23.24 -21.34
CA GLN A 594 27.62 24.60 -21.91
C GLN A 594 27.34 24.58 -23.42
N GLU A 595 27.94 23.63 -24.15
CA GLU A 595 27.73 23.48 -25.59
C GLU A 595 26.28 23.12 -25.94
N LEU A 596 25.54 22.43 -25.06
CA LEU A 596 24.13 22.12 -25.27
C LEU A 596 23.22 23.29 -24.87
N ILE A 597 23.61 24.07 -23.85
CA ILE A 597 22.93 25.31 -23.48
C ILE A 597 23.01 26.31 -24.64
N ASP A 598 24.16 26.43 -25.29
CA ASP A 598 24.36 27.32 -26.45
C ASP A 598 23.48 26.92 -27.64
N LEU A 599 23.14 25.64 -27.78
CA LEU A 599 22.23 25.09 -28.79
C LEU A 599 20.75 25.07 -28.38
N SER A 600 20.41 25.49 -27.16
CA SER A 600 19.05 25.37 -26.63
C SER A 600 18.37 26.74 -26.52
N PRO A 601 17.60 27.20 -27.53
CA PRO A 601 16.86 28.45 -27.46
C PRO A 601 15.95 28.58 -26.23
N TYR A 602 15.39 27.47 -25.76
CA TYR A 602 14.67 27.40 -24.49
C TYR A 602 15.46 28.01 -23.31
N LYS A 603 16.79 27.85 -23.29
CA LYS A 603 17.66 28.38 -22.23
C LYS A 603 18.15 29.78 -22.54
N TYR A 604 18.74 30.01 -23.72
CA TYR A 604 19.38 31.30 -24.00
C TYR A 604 18.41 32.45 -24.28
N LYS A 605 17.13 32.18 -24.61
CA LYS A 605 16.07 33.19 -24.74
C LYS A 605 15.36 33.51 -23.43
N ARG A 606 15.44 32.63 -22.42
CA ARG A 606 14.83 32.84 -21.10
C ARG A 606 15.68 33.77 -20.23
N LYS A 607 15.11 34.21 -19.11
CA LYS A 607 15.77 35.07 -18.12
C LYS A 607 17.15 34.51 -17.75
N ALA A 608 18.15 35.38 -17.75
CA ALA A 608 19.57 35.07 -17.51
C ALA A 608 20.28 34.23 -18.60
N GLY A 609 19.64 33.98 -19.74
CA GLY A 609 20.31 33.52 -20.95
C GLY A 609 21.25 34.58 -21.52
N LYS A 610 22.33 34.15 -22.19
CA LYS A 610 23.35 35.03 -22.78
C LYS A 610 23.10 35.37 -24.26
N GLY A 611 21.92 35.02 -24.78
CA GLY A 611 21.62 35.09 -26.20
C GLY A 611 22.22 33.94 -27.02
N ARG A 612 21.86 33.90 -28.30
CA ARG A 612 22.27 32.86 -29.25
C ARG A 612 23.76 32.96 -29.58
N ALA A 613 24.49 31.84 -29.53
CA ALA A 613 25.90 31.79 -29.91
C ALA A 613 26.11 31.99 -31.42
N ALA A 614 27.28 32.49 -31.83
CA ALA A 614 27.54 32.91 -33.21
C ALA A 614 27.58 31.77 -34.24
N HIS A 615 27.84 30.53 -33.81
CA HIS A 615 27.84 29.34 -34.67
C HIS A 615 26.45 28.69 -34.77
N VAL A 616 25.44 29.26 -34.09
CA VAL A 616 24.10 28.69 -33.99
C VAL A 616 23.14 29.47 -34.87
N TYR A 617 22.47 28.74 -35.75
CA TYR A 617 21.44 29.20 -36.63
C TYR A 617 20.12 28.58 -36.18
N GLU A 618 19.09 29.42 -36.10
CA GLU A 618 17.83 29.06 -35.46
C GLU A 618 16.73 29.09 -36.51
N ALA A 619 16.11 27.95 -36.76
CA ALA A 619 14.97 27.81 -37.65
C ALA A 619 13.66 27.81 -36.86
N VAL A 620 12.57 28.22 -37.50
CA VAL A 620 11.24 28.29 -36.89
C VAL A 620 10.78 26.89 -36.43
N VAL A 621 10.19 26.82 -35.23
CA VAL A 621 9.54 25.59 -34.74
C VAL A 621 8.30 25.30 -35.60
N PRO A 622 8.17 24.10 -36.21
CA PRO A 622 7.12 23.83 -37.18
C PRO A 622 5.81 23.43 -36.49
N ASP A 623 5.17 24.37 -35.79
CA ASP A 623 3.87 24.15 -35.15
C ASP A 623 2.72 24.48 -36.12
N SER A 624 2.07 23.43 -36.65
CA SER A 624 0.94 23.56 -37.57
C SER A 624 -0.26 24.31 -36.98
N TYR A 625 -0.46 24.30 -35.65
CA TYR A 625 -1.55 25.05 -35.03
C TYR A 625 -1.36 26.57 -35.15
N TYR A 626 -0.11 27.04 -35.21
CA TYR A 626 0.24 28.45 -35.37
C TYR A 626 0.69 28.81 -36.79
N ALA A 627 0.53 27.90 -37.76
CA ALA A 627 0.81 28.20 -39.17
C ALA A 627 -0.07 29.37 -39.67
N PRO A 628 0.47 30.24 -40.53
CA PRO A 628 -0.32 31.30 -41.17
C PRO A 628 -1.56 30.74 -41.88
N GLU A 629 -2.73 31.39 -41.71
CA GLU A 629 -4.01 30.88 -42.24
C GLU A 629 -4.04 30.66 -43.76
N HIS A 630 -3.17 31.36 -44.50
CA HIS A 630 -3.07 31.23 -45.96
C HIS A 630 -2.19 30.06 -46.42
N TRP A 631 -1.55 29.33 -45.50
CA TRP A 631 -0.77 28.13 -45.83
C TRP A 631 -1.70 26.92 -45.91
N PRO A 632 -1.71 26.18 -47.03
CA PRO A 632 -2.40 24.90 -47.09
C PRO A 632 -1.73 23.88 -46.15
N VAL A 633 -2.53 23.08 -45.44
CA VAL A 633 -2.05 22.13 -44.42
C VAL A 633 -1.04 21.14 -45.01
N GLU A 634 -1.31 20.64 -46.20
CA GLU A 634 -0.45 19.71 -46.94
C GLU A 634 0.92 20.32 -47.33
N GLN A 635 1.06 21.65 -47.27
CA GLN A 635 2.31 22.36 -47.54
C GLN A 635 3.06 22.77 -46.28
N HIS A 636 2.49 22.59 -45.08
CA HIS A 636 3.13 23.01 -43.83
C HIS A 636 4.55 22.48 -43.69
N GLY A 637 4.79 21.19 -43.96
CA GLY A 637 6.12 20.58 -43.89
C GLY A 637 7.15 21.31 -44.75
N LYS A 638 6.82 21.51 -46.03
CA LYS A 638 7.69 22.25 -46.95
C LYS A 638 7.87 23.71 -46.54
N ARG A 639 6.80 24.40 -46.17
CA ARG A 639 6.82 25.82 -45.81
C ARG A 639 7.64 26.09 -44.56
N PHE A 640 7.51 25.27 -43.52
CA PHE A 640 8.37 25.42 -42.36
C PHE A 640 9.82 25.06 -42.66
N ALA A 641 10.07 24.11 -43.57
CA ALA A 641 11.43 23.78 -44.00
C ALA A 641 12.13 24.95 -44.73
N GLU A 642 11.37 25.88 -45.35
CA GLU A 642 11.93 27.11 -45.95
C GLU A 642 12.75 27.93 -44.93
N SER A 643 12.37 27.92 -43.64
CA SER A 643 13.15 28.59 -42.58
C SER A 643 14.55 27.98 -42.40
N VAL A 644 14.70 26.66 -42.60
CA VAL A 644 16.02 26.00 -42.60
C VAL A 644 16.80 26.37 -43.86
N ALA A 645 16.14 26.45 -45.02
CA ALA A 645 16.77 26.89 -46.26
C ALA A 645 17.32 28.33 -46.14
N GLU A 646 16.60 29.22 -45.46
CA GLU A 646 17.06 30.58 -45.14
C GLU A 646 18.31 30.58 -44.26
N GLN A 647 18.39 29.69 -43.26
CA GLN A 647 19.59 29.56 -42.43
C GLN A 647 20.78 29.06 -43.25
N LEU A 648 20.56 28.09 -44.14
CA LEU A 648 21.59 27.58 -45.04
C LEU A 648 22.08 28.65 -46.03
N ASP A 649 21.18 29.49 -46.57
CA ASP A 649 21.55 30.62 -47.41
C ASP A 649 22.35 31.69 -46.62
N ALA A 650 21.97 31.96 -45.38
CA ALA A 650 22.72 32.86 -44.50
C ALA A 650 24.12 32.34 -44.19
N MET A 651 24.28 31.02 -43.97
CA MET A 651 25.59 30.37 -43.83
C MET A 651 26.43 30.56 -45.11
N ARG A 652 25.86 30.26 -46.28
CA ARG A 652 26.53 30.39 -47.58
C ARG A 652 27.01 31.82 -47.83
N LYS A 653 26.17 32.82 -47.57
CA LYS A 653 26.53 34.25 -47.68
C LYS A 653 27.66 34.65 -46.73
N ALA A 654 27.80 33.96 -45.60
CA ALA A 654 28.90 34.15 -44.66
C ALA A 654 30.16 33.32 -44.99
N GLY A 655 30.18 32.58 -46.11
CA GLY A 655 31.28 31.70 -46.48
C GLY A 655 31.41 30.46 -45.60
N LYS A 656 30.30 30.01 -45.01
CA LYS A 656 30.22 28.86 -44.10
C LYS A 656 29.27 27.79 -44.64
N GLY A 657 29.40 26.56 -44.14
CA GLY A 657 28.45 25.45 -44.39
C GLY A 657 27.99 24.80 -43.08
N PRO A 658 26.86 24.08 -43.08
CA PRO A 658 26.34 23.42 -41.90
C PRO A 658 27.26 22.29 -41.45
N GLY A 659 27.58 22.22 -40.16
CA GLY A 659 28.15 21.02 -39.55
C GLY A 659 27.06 20.00 -39.24
N PHE A 660 25.93 20.45 -38.68
CA PHE A 660 24.81 19.57 -38.38
C PHE A 660 23.49 20.32 -38.17
N PHE A 661 22.38 19.61 -38.41
CA PHE A 661 21.04 19.93 -37.94
C PHE A 661 20.70 19.03 -36.75
N LEU A 662 20.23 19.61 -35.65
CA LEU A 662 19.82 18.89 -34.44
C LEU A 662 18.39 19.26 -34.06
N ALA A 663 17.54 18.25 -33.88
CA ALA A 663 16.18 18.44 -33.42
C ALA A 663 15.69 17.29 -32.54
N GLU A 664 14.82 17.62 -31.57
CA GLU A 664 13.89 16.66 -30.99
C GLU A 664 12.92 16.21 -32.10
N SER A 665 12.69 14.91 -32.27
CA SER A 665 11.76 14.40 -33.28
C SER A 665 10.31 14.85 -33.05
N ILE A 666 9.97 15.16 -31.80
CA ILE A 666 8.74 15.86 -31.42
C ILE A 666 9.11 16.84 -30.29
N PRO A 667 9.32 18.14 -30.59
CA PRO A 667 9.75 19.13 -29.60
C PRO A 667 8.86 19.18 -28.35
N SER A 668 9.40 18.75 -27.20
CA SER A 668 8.61 18.59 -25.98
C SER A 668 8.41 19.91 -25.26
N VAL A 669 9.49 20.63 -24.96
CA VAL A 669 9.46 21.89 -24.19
C VAL A 669 8.87 23.06 -25.00
N ALA A 670 8.85 22.94 -26.32
CA ALA A 670 8.10 23.81 -27.24
C ALA A 670 6.57 23.65 -27.11
N GLY A 671 6.11 22.74 -26.25
CA GLY A 671 4.70 22.53 -25.96
C GLY A 671 4.12 21.32 -26.68
N GLN A 672 4.86 20.20 -26.79
CA GLN A 672 4.38 18.98 -27.46
C GLN A 672 4.07 19.24 -28.95
N VAL A 673 5.05 19.74 -29.71
CA VAL A 673 4.87 20.11 -31.12
C VAL A 673 5.10 18.90 -32.03
N PHE A 674 4.06 18.50 -32.76
CA PHE A 674 4.14 17.41 -33.73
C PHE A 674 4.54 17.98 -35.10
N LEU A 675 5.66 17.48 -35.64
CA LEU A 675 6.19 17.97 -36.90
C LEU A 675 5.20 17.67 -38.04
N PRO A 676 4.90 18.64 -38.92
CA PRO A 676 4.04 18.41 -40.07
C PRO A 676 4.67 17.39 -41.02
N ASP A 677 3.83 16.67 -41.76
CA ASP A 677 4.27 15.62 -42.67
C ASP A 677 5.37 16.08 -43.61
N ASN A 678 6.38 15.23 -43.79
CA ASN A 678 7.57 15.43 -44.63
C ASN A 678 8.52 16.56 -44.18
N TYR A 679 8.31 17.23 -43.05
CA TYR A 679 9.20 18.29 -42.59
C TYR A 679 10.67 17.82 -42.47
N LEU A 680 10.92 16.74 -41.72
CA LEU A 680 12.30 16.24 -41.57
C LEU A 680 12.87 15.72 -42.88
N LYS A 681 12.03 15.18 -43.77
CA LYS A 681 12.46 14.68 -45.08
C LYS A 681 13.04 15.80 -45.95
N GLU A 682 12.35 16.94 -46.01
CA GLU A 682 12.82 18.13 -46.71
C GLU A 682 14.09 18.70 -46.06
N VAL A 683 14.09 18.84 -44.72
CA VAL A 683 15.24 19.38 -43.98
C VAL A 683 16.49 18.51 -44.15
N TYR A 684 16.37 17.19 -44.01
CA TYR A 684 17.51 16.29 -44.10
C TYR A 684 18.12 16.29 -45.51
N ALA A 685 17.27 16.36 -46.55
CA ALA A 685 17.74 16.48 -47.92
C ALA A 685 18.57 17.75 -48.14
N MET A 686 18.09 18.90 -47.65
CA MET A 686 18.78 20.19 -47.80
C MET A 686 20.08 20.26 -47.01
N VAL A 687 20.10 19.77 -45.77
CA VAL A 687 21.29 19.81 -44.91
C VAL A 687 22.40 18.89 -45.45
N ARG A 688 22.04 17.68 -45.89
CA ARG A 688 23.00 16.74 -46.48
C ARG A 688 23.56 17.21 -47.82
N ALA A 689 22.75 17.90 -48.64
CA ALA A 689 23.22 18.48 -49.89
C ALA A 689 24.34 19.52 -49.69
N GLU A 690 24.42 20.13 -48.52
CA GLU A 690 25.45 21.11 -48.12
C GLU A 690 26.54 20.47 -47.24
N GLY A 691 26.55 19.13 -47.09
CA GLY A 691 27.58 18.37 -46.36
C GLY A 691 27.39 18.27 -44.83
N GLY A 692 26.25 18.72 -44.30
CA GLY A 692 25.94 18.64 -42.86
C GLY A 692 25.31 17.30 -42.46
N LEU A 693 25.44 16.91 -41.19
CA LEU A 693 24.76 15.75 -40.62
C LEU A 693 23.37 16.08 -40.06
N CYS A 694 22.49 15.09 -40.06
CA CYS A 694 21.13 15.16 -39.54
C CYS A 694 21.02 14.34 -38.25
N LEU A 695 20.81 15.01 -37.12
CA LEU A 695 20.87 14.43 -35.79
C LEU A 695 19.49 14.43 -35.12
N ALA A 696 19.11 13.32 -34.51
CA ALA A 696 17.82 13.16 -33.82
C ALA A 696 18.00 13.01 -32.30
N ASP A 697 17.30 13.85 -31.53
CA ASP A 697 17.18 13.73 -30.08
C ASP A 697 15.89 12.99 -29.70
N GLU A 698 16.02 11.72 -29.34
CA GLU A 698 14.92 10.83 -28.93
C GLU A 698 14.83 10.69 -27.41
N VAL A 699 15.55 11.51 -26.63
CA VAL A 699 15.58 11.41 -25.15
C VAL A 699 14.17 11.57 -24.57
N GLN A 700 13.34 12.40 -25.17
CA GLN A 700 11.92 12.43 -24.83
C GLN A 700 11.22 11.24 -25.46
N VAL A 701 11.20 11.10 -26.78
CA VAL A 701 10.13 10.39 -27.51
C VAL A 701 10.47 8.98 -28.02
N GLY A 702 11.65 8.45 -27.67
CA GLY A 702 12.03 7.09 -28.01
C GLY A 702 11.33 5.99 -27.20
N PHE A 703 11.78 4.75 -27.39
CA PHE A 703 11.31 3.55 -26.69
C PHE A 703 9.80 3.28 -26.84
N GLY A 704 9.26 3.46 -28.05
CA GLY A 704 7.89 3.09 -28.37
C GLY A 704 6.83 4.11 -27.96
N ARG A 705 7.23 5.26 -27.39
CA ARG A 705 6.34 6.28 -26.80
C ARG A 705 5.21 6.74 -27.73
N VAL A 706 5.51 6.89 -29.01
CA VAL A 706 4.55 7.35 -30.04
C VAL A 706 3.58 6.25 -30.48
N GLY A 707 3.79 5.01 -30.04
CA GLY A 707 2.95 3.84 -30.28
C GLY A 707 3.05 3.24 -31.68
N SER A 708 3.22 4.03 -32.73
CA SER A 708 3.37 3.49 -34.09
C SER A 708 4.77 2.91 -34.36
N HIS A 709 5.80 3.50 -33.76
CA HIS A 709 7.22 3.20 -34.02
C HIS A 709 8.02 3.09 -32.71
N TRP A 710 9.23 2.54 -32.79
CA TRP A 710 10.16 2.54 -31.66
C TRP A 710 10.73 3.94 -31.41
N TRP A 711 11.01 4.68 -32.50
CA TRP A 711 11.62 5.99 -32.48
C TRP A 711 10.76 7.00 -33.23
N ALA A 712 10.59 8.19 -32.68
CA ALA A 712 9.62 9.14 -33.21
C ALA A 712 10.00 9.73 -34.58
N PHE A 713 11.30 9.84 -34.91
CA PHE A 713 11.74 10.31 -36.23
C PHE A 713 11.21 9.42 -37.37
N GLU A 714 10.94 8.14 -37.11
CA GLU A 714 10.41 7.20 -38.10
C GLU A 714 9.02 7.64 -38.61
N THR A 715 8.26 8.40 -37.80
CA THR A 715 6.97 8.99 -38.21
C THR A 715 7.09 9.97 -39.38
N GLN A 716 8.30 10.47 -39.65
CA GLN A 716 8.60 11.36 -40.77
C GLN A 716 9.22 10.61 -41.97
N GLY A 717 9.37 9.29 -41.89
CA GLY A 717 9.94 8.46 -42.96
C GLY A 717 11.41 8.77 -43.26
N VAL A 718 12.19 9.13 -42.23
CA VAL A 718 13.61 9.49 -42.35
C VAL A 718 14.49 8.58 -41.48
N VAL A 719 15.79 8.52 -41.80
CA VAL A 719 16.82 7.92 -40.94
C VAL A 719 17.88 8.99 -40.66
N PRO A 720 18.15 9.34 -39.39
CA PRO A 720 19.20 10.28 -39.02
C PRO A 720 20.59 9.66 -39.17
N ASP A 721 21.63 10.49 -39.16
CA ASP A 721 23.03 10.05 -39.17
C ASP A 721 23.50 9.64 -37.76
N ALA A 722 22.89 10.21 -36.73
CA ALA A 722 23.02 9.75 -35.35
C ALA A 722 21.74 10.06 -34.56
N VAL A 723 21.45 9.22 -33.56
CA VAL A 723 20.32 9.36 -32.64
C VAL A 723 20.79 9.25 -31.20
N THR A 724 20.25 10.09 -30.32
CA THR A 724 20.52 10.05 -28.88
C THR A 724 19.28 9.70 -28.08
N MET A 725 19.52 9.04 -26.95
CA MET A 725 18.47 8.55 -26.08
C MET A 725 18.94 8.53 -24.62
N GLY A 726 17.99 8.64 -23.69
CA GLY A 726 18.24 8.74 -22.25
C GLY A 726 16.96 8.41 -21.50
N LYS A 727 16.61 9.17 -20.46
CA LYS A 727 15.33 9.14 -19.71
C LYS A 727 14.69 7.73 -19.60
N PRO A 728 13.81 7.25 -20.53
CA PRO A 728 13.17 5.94 -20.39
C PRO A 728 14.13 4.74 -20.45
N ILE A 729 15.33 4.89 -21.02
CA ILE A 729 16.28 3.80 -21.33
C ILE A 729 16.57 2.86 -20.16
N GLY A 730 16.56 3.36 -18.92
CA GLY A 730 16.85 2.59 -17.71
C GLY A 730 15.72 2.62 -16.67
N ASN A 731 14.50 3.02 -17.06
CA ASN A 731 13.35 3.16 -16.16
C ASN A 731 13.65 3.94 -14.86
N GLY A 732 14.53 4.95 -14.90
CA GLY A 732 15.01 5.70 -13.72
C GLY A 732 16.49 5.53 -13.41
N HIS A 733 17.13 4.45 -13.86
CA HIS A 733 18.57 4.24 -13.70
C HIS A 733 19.37 5.20 -14.61
N PRO A 734 20.44 5.86 -14.12
CA PRO A 734 21.26 6.76 -14.94
C PRO A 734 21.93 6.03 -16.10
N MET A 735 21.41 6.25 -17.31
CA MET A 735 21.91 5.68 -18.54
C MET A 735 21.48 6.52 -19.75
N SER A 736 22.26 6.47 -20.81
CA SER A 736 21.98 7.02 -22.12
C SER A 736 22.76 6.29 -23.20
N ALA A 737 22.40 6.53 -24.46
CA ALA A 737 23.14 6.04 -25.60
C ALA A 737 23.13 7.06 -26.75
N VAL A 738 24.17 7.00 -27.57
CA VAL A 738 24.18 7.51 -28.93
C VAL A 738 24.34 6.32 -29.86
N VAL A 739 23.52 6.26 -30.90
CA VAL A 739 23.65 5.26 -31.96
C VAL A 739 23.84 5.99 -33.28
N THR A 740 24.84 5.57 -34.06
CA THR A 740 25.22 6.23 -35.31
C THR A 740 25.59 5.22 -36.38
N THR A 741 25.86 5.72 -37.58
CA THR A 741 26.33 4.92 -38.69
C THR A 741 27.78 4.47 -38.48
N ARG A 742 28.15 3.37 -39.14
CA ARG A 742 29.55 2.91 -39.17
C ARG A 742 30.50 4.00 -39.66
N GLU A 743 30.09 4.75 -40.69
CA GLU A 743 30.89 5.80 -41.30
C GLU A 743 31.24 6.94 -40.33
N VAL A 744 30.25 7.45 -39.58
CA VAL A 744 30.47 8.50 -38.57
C VAL A 744 31.33 7.98 -37.42
N ALA A 745 31.09 6.74 -36.99
CA ALA A 745 31.88 6.11 -35.92
C ALA A 745 33.35 5.90 -36.32
N ASP A 746 33.60 5.40 -37.53
CA ASP A 746 34.95 5.14 -38.04
C ASP A 746 35.74 6.45 -38.21
N ALA A 747 35.08 7.53 -38.67
CA ALA A 747 35.69 8.86 -38.72
C ALA A 747 36.08 9.38 -37.33
N PHE A 748 35.28 9.08 -36.30
CA PHE A 748 35.58 9.46 -34.92
C PHE A 748 36.73 8.65 -34.30
N ASN A 749 36.98 7.43 -34.80
CA ASN A 749 38.10 6.58 -34.41
C ASN A 749 39.45 7.06 -35.00
N ASN A 750 39.84 8.28 -34.65
CA ASN A 750 41.01 8.98 -35.17
C ASN A 750 42.29 8.75 -34.32
N GLY A 751 42.28 7.76 -33.41
CA GLY A 751 43.38 7.42 -32.51
C GLY A 751 43.31 8.04 -31.11
N MET A 752 42.43 9.02 -30.88
CA MET A 752 42.15 9.53 -29.53
C MET A 752 41.20 8.59 -28.79
N GLU A 753 41.64 8.08 -27.63
CA GLU A 753 40.79 7.23 -26.78
C GLU A 753 39.56 8.01 -26.28
N TYR A 754 38.37 7.41 -26.45
CA TYR A 754 37.15 7.83 -25.76
C TYR A 754 36.83 6.82 -24.66
N PHE A 755 36.72 7.31 -23.42
CA PHE A 755 36.39 6.48 -22.27
C PHE A 755 35.49 7.24 -21.30
N ASN A 756 34.41 6.60 -20.86
CA ASN A 756 33.55 7.07 -19.78
C ASN A 756 33.45 5.95 -18.73
N THR A 757 33.87 6.24 -17.50
CA THR A 757 34.09 5.25 -16.43
C THR A 757 32.84 4.41 -16.12
N PHE A 758 31.65 5.01 -16.17
CA PHE A 758 30.40 4.34 -15.79
C PHE A 758 29.55 3.91 -16.99
N ALA A 759 29.76 4.52 -18.16
CA ALA A 759 28.97 4.21 -19.36
C ALA A 759 29.13 2.76 -19.80
N GLY A 760 28.01 2.06 -20.00
CA GLY A 760 28.02 0.67 -20.46
C GLY A 760 28.48 -0.35 -19.42
N ASN A 761 28.45 -0.01 -18.12
CA ASN A 761 28.74 -0.96 -17.06
C ASN A 761 27.73 -2.14 -17.05
N PRO A 762 28.10 -3.31 -16.50
CA PRO A 762 27.24 -4.50 -16.52
C PRO A 762 25.83 -4.29 -15.95
N VAL A 763 25.69 -3.51 -14.87
CA VAL A 763 24.41 -3.25 -14.20
C VAL A 763 23.51 -2.38 -15.06
N SER A 764 24.03 -1.27 -15.61
CA SER A 764 23.25 -0.40 -16.51
C SER A 764 22.77 -1.17 -17.74
N CYS A 765 23.63 -2.00 -18.35
CA CYS A 765 23.23 -2.82 -19.50
C CYS A 765 22.18 -3.89 -19.13
N ALA A 766 22.29 -4.55 -17.97
CA ALA A 766 21.26 -5.48 -17.50
C ALA A 766 19.90 -4.79 -17.29
N VAL A 767 19.91 -3.58 -16.73
CA VAL A 767 18.70 -2.75 -16.58
C VAL A 767 18.13 -2.38 -17.95
N GLY A 768 18.95 -1.94 -18.89
CA GLY A 768 18.52 -1.58 -20.24
C GLY A 768 17.90 -2.77 -20.99
N LEU A 769 18.49 -3.97 -20.86
CA LEU A 769 17.95 -5.21 -21.41
C LEU A 769 16.57 -5.53 -20.83
N ALA A 770 16.43 -5.48 -19.49
CA ALA A 770 15.14 -5.69 -18.84
C ALA A 770 14.07 -4.69 -19.32
N VAL A 771 14.45 -3.44 -19.60
CA VAL A 771 13.53 -2.45 -20.17
C VAL A 771 13.05 -2.86 -21.57
N LEU A 772 13.96 -3.29 -22.44
CA LEU A 772 13.60 -3.75 -23.79
C LEU A 772 12.70 -4.99 -23.74
N ASP A 773 13.06 -5.97 -22.90
CA ASP A 773 12.31 -7.21 -22.73
C ASP A 773 10.87 -6.95 -22.30
N VAL A 774 10.65 -6.04 -21.34
CA VAL A 774 9.30 -5.69 -20.88
C VAL A 774 8.50 -4.97 -21.97
N ILE A 775 9.10 -4.03 -22.71
CA ILE A 775 8.40 -3.31 -23.79
C ILE A 775 7.88 -4.30 -24.85
N GLU A 776 8.70 -5.28 -25.21
CA GLU A 776 8.37 -6.30 -26.21
C GLU A 776 7.37 -7.33 -25.67
N ARG A 777 7.67 -7.94 -24.52
CA ARG A 777 6.84 -8.98 -23.90
C ARG A 777 5.42 -8.49 -23.61
N ASP A 778 5.30 -7.28 -23.06
CA ASP A 778 4.02 -6.72 -22.63
C ASP A 778 3.38 -5.83 -23.72
N GLN A 779 3.94 -5.83 -24.94
CA GLN A 779 3.42 -5.11 -26.10
C GLN A 779 3.15 -3.62 -25.85
N LEU A 780 4.05 -2.98 -25.08
CA LEU A 780 3.79 -1.65 -24.55
C LEU A 780 3.71 -0.56 -25.62
N LYS A 781 4.36 -0.77 -26.77
CA LYS A 781 4.22 0.09 -27.95
C LYS A 781 2.75 0.09 -28.45
N GLU A 782 2.15 -1.08 -28.58
CA GLU A 782 0.75 -1.21 -29.00
C GLU A 782 -0.21 -0.68 -27.92
N ASN A 783 0.06 -0.91 -26.64
CA ASN A 783 -0.70 -0.30 -25.55
C ASN A 783 -0.68 1.24 -25.65
N ALA A 784 0.49 1.84 -25.89
CA ALA A 784 0.61 3.27 -26.02
C ALA A 784 -0.18 3.83 -27.22
N LEU A 785 -0.19 3.12 -28.35
CA LEU A 785 -1.02 3.48 -29.50
C LEU A 785 -2.52 3.46 -29.15
N ASN A 786 -2.98 2.34 -28.57
CA ASN A 786 -4.40 2.11 -28.31
C ASN A 786 -4.94 3.08 -27.24
N VAL A 787 -4.25 3.18 -26.09
CA VAL A 787 -4.67 4.07 -25.00
C VAL A 787 -4.45 5.54 -25.33
N GLY A 788 -3.38 5.85 -26.07
CA GLY A 788 -3.13 7.21 -26.59
C GLY A 788 -4.26 7.71 -27.49
N ASN A 789 -4.69 6.90 -28.45
CA ASN A 789 -5.82 7.22 -29.33
C ASN A 789 -7.12 7.41 -28.54
N TYR A 790 -7.38 6.55 -27.57
CA TYR A 790 -8.53 6.67 -26.69
C TYR A 790 -8.54 7.99 -25.89
N LEU A 791 -7.39 8.38 -25.33
CA LEU A 791 -7.24 9.66 -24.63
C LEU A 791 -7.45 10.85 -25.57
N LEU A 792 -6.90 10.82 -26.78
CA LEU A 792 -7.08 11.88 -27.76
C LEU A 792 -8.54 12.07 -28.17
N GLU A 793 -9.29 10.98 -28.35
CA GLU A 793 -10.75 11.05 -28.55
C GLU A 793 -11.46 11.69 -27.36
N GLY A 794 -11.09 11.31 -26.13
CA GLY A 794 -11.60 11.92 -24.90
C GLY A 794 -11.30 13.41 -24.81
N PHE A 795 -10.07 13.82 -25.10
CA PHE A 795 -9.67 15.23 -25.11
C PHE A 795 -10.40 16.04 -26.18
N ARG A 796 -10.67 15.48 -27.36
CA ARG A 796 -11.50 16.12 -28.40
C ARG A 796 -12.94 16.31 -27.95
N LYS A 797 -13.50 15.37 -27.17
CA LYS A 797 -14.82 15.54 -26.54
C LYS A 797 -14.80 16.67 -25.51
N LEU A 798 -13.74 16.78 -24.70
CA LEU A 798 -13.56 17.92 -23.79
C LEU A 798 -13.40 19.23 -24.57
N GLN A 799 -12.68 19.23 -25.69
CA GLN A 799 -12.54 20.40 -26.56
C GLN A 799 -13.91 20.88 -27.07
N GLN A 800 -14.82 19.99 -27.43
CA GLN A 800 -16.19 20.37 -27.82
C GLN A 800 -16.98 21.01 -26.67
N GLN A 801 -16.66 20.67 -25.42
CA GLN A 801 -17.35 21.18 -24.22
C GLN A 801 -16.74 22.50 -23.68
N PHE A 802 -15.44 22.71 -23.88
CA PHE A 802 -14.70 23.82 -23.31
C PHE A 802 -14.01 24.64 -24.40
N ASP A 803 -14.52 25.84 -24.69
CA ASP A 803 -14.00 26.72 -25.75
C ASP A 803 -12.56 27.17 -25.54
N VAL A 804 -12.08 27.13 -24.29
CA VAL A 804 -10.70 27.44 -23.91
C VAL A 804 -9.68 26.41 -24.42
N ILE A 805 -10.13 25.23 -24.85
CA ILE A 805 -9.25 24.25 -25.50
C ILE A 805 -9.14 24.63 -26.98
N GLY A 806 -7.97 25.14 -27.36
CA GLY A 806 -7.66 25.55 -28.72
C GLY A 806 -7.28 24.38 -29.62
N ASP A 807 -6.41 23.51 -29.12
CA ASP A 807 -5.90 22.36 -29.86
C ASP A 807 -5.70 21.13 -28.97
N VAL A 808 -5.88 19.95 -29.56
CA VAL A 808 -5.64 18.65 -28.95
C VAL A 808 -4.65 17.90 -29.83
N ARG A 809 -3.46 17.63 -29.28
CA ARG A 809 -2.34 17.07 -30.03
C ARG A 809 -1.68 15.91 -29.30
N GLY A 810 -1.28 14.88 -30.05
CA GLY A 810 -0.67 13.69 -29.47
C GLY A 810 -0.33 12.60 -30.47
N LEU A 811 0.65 11.78 -30.12
CA LEU A 811 0.91 10.47 -30.73
C LEU A 811 1.25 9.50 -29.61
N GLY A 812 0.55 8.36 -29.56
CA GLY A 812 0.67 7.40 -28.46
C GLY A 812 0.46 8.06 -27.10
N LEU A 813 1.37 7.81 -26.15
CA LEU A 813 1.32 8.38 -24.79
C LEU A 813 2.23 9.61 -24.64
N PHE A 814 2.32 10.43 -25.68
CA PHE A 814 2.93 11.76 -25.67
C PHE A 814 1.87 12.77 -26.11
N LEU A 815 1.32 13.51 -25.15
CA LEU A 815 0.01 14.17 -25.28
C LEU A 815 0.09 15.64 -24.83
N GLY A 816 -0.69 16.49 -25.49
CA GLY A 816 -0.77 17.93 -25.23
C GLY A 816 -2.17 18.52 -25.47
N ILE A 817 -2.57 19.46 -24.61
CA ILE A 817 -3.79 20.26 -24.80
C ILE A 817 -3.40 21.74 -24.76
N VAL A 818 -3.61 22.45 -25.86
CA VAL A 818 -3.30 23.88 -25.96
C VAL A 818 -4.46 24.69 -25.43
N LEU A 819 -4.22 25.54 -24.43
CA LEU A 819 -5.26 26.42 -23.88
C LEU A 819 -5.12 27.85 -24.40
N VAL A 820 -6.23 28.40 -24.86
CA VAL A 820 -6.35 29.75 -25.40
C VAL A 820 -7.54 30.47 -24.78
N THR A 821 -7.48 31.80 -24.72
CA THR A 821 -8.61 32.60 -24.25
C THR A 821 -9.67 32.78 -25.34
N ASP A 822 -9.27 32.64 -26.61
CA ASP A 822 -10.14 32.69 -27.77
C ASP A 822 -9.52 31.87 -28.92
N ARG A 823 -10.33 31.05 -29.58
CA ARG A 823 -9.88 30.11 -30.63
C ARG A 823 -9.44 30.80 -31.92
N LYS A 824 -9.97 32.00 -32.20
CA LYS A 824 -9.65 32.74 -33.43
C LYS A 824 -8.32 33.47 -33.30
N SER A 825 -8.16 34.27 -32.25
CA SER A 825 -6.93 35.00 -31.95
C SER A 825 -5.80 34.09 -31.45
N LYS A 826 -6.15 32.89 -30.95
CA LYS A 826 -5.22 31.90 -30.36
C LYS A 826 -4.39 32.46 -29.21
N ALA A 827 -4.87 33.52 -28.56
CA ALA A 827 -4.18 34.16 -27.43
C ALA A 827 -4.01 33.16 -26.27
N PRO A 828 -2.82 33.01 -25.68
CA PRO A 828 -2.52 31.94 -24.73
C PRO A 828 -3.25 32.14 -23.39
N ALA A 829 -3.84 31.06 -22.85
CA ALA A 829 -4.51 31.07 -21.55
C ALA A 829 -3.60 30.55 -20.41
N THR A 830 -2.43 31.16 -20.22
CA THR A 830 -1.38 30.71 -19.28
C THR A 830 -1.88 30.55 -17.83
N ALA A 831 -2.60 31.54 -17.30
CA ALA A 831 -3.12 31.48 -15.94
C ALA A 831 -4.13 30.35 -15.75
N LEU A 832 -4.97 30.11 -16.77
CA LEU A 832 -5.94 29.02 -16.77
C LEU A 832 -5.24 27.65 -16.83
N ALA A 833 -4.21 27.49 -17.67
CA ALA A 833 -3.43 26.25 -17.73
C ALA A 833 -2.84 25.87 -16.37
N ARG A 834 -2.29 26.86 -15.65
CA ARG A 834 -1.83 26.66 -14.28
C ARG A 834 -2.96 26.27 -13.32
N LYS A 835 -4.11 26.97 -13.36
CA LYS A 835 -5.27 26.67 -12.51
C LYS A 835 -5.79 25.24 -12.75
N VAL A 836 -5.84 24.80 -14.01
CA VAL A 836 -6.26 23.43 -14.38
C VAL A 836 -5.24 22.39 -13.91
N ALA A 837 -3.93 22.64 -14.08
CA ALA A 837 -2.88 21.72 -13.62
C ALA A 837 -2.84 21.58 -12.09
N ASP A 838 -2.93 22.68 -11.34
CA ASP A 838 -3.03 22.66 -9.87
C ASP A 838 -4.33 21.97 -9.41
N GLY A 839 -5.45 22.20 -10.10
CA GLY A 839 -6.73 21.53 -9.83
C GLY A 839 -6.68 20.02 -10.12
N ALA A 840 -5.99 19.58 -11.17
CA ALA A 840 -5.79 18.15 -11.44
C ALA A 840 -4.96 17.49 -10.32
N ARG A 841 -3.90 18.17 -9.83
CA ARG A 841 -3.10 17.73 -8.69
C ARG A 841 -3.96 17.58 -7.43
N GLU A 842 -4.80 18.56 -7.12
CA GLU A 842 -5.73 18.49 -5.99
C GLU A 842 -6.68 17.28 -6.07
N ARG A 843 -7.03 16.85 -7.28
CA ARG A 843 -7.85 15.66 -7.57
C ARG A 843 -7.05 14.38 -7.77
N GLY A 844 -5.74 14.38 -7.49
CA GLY A 844 -4.90 13.19 -7.49
C GLY A 844 -4.28 12.83 -8.83
N VAL A 845 -4.15 13.77 -9.78
CA VAL A 845 -3.50 13.54 -11.07
C VAL A 845 -2.36 14.53 -11.28
N LEU A 846 -1.17 14.03 -11.63
CA LEU A 846 0.01 14.84 -11.85
C LEU A 846 0.19 15.15 -13.34
N ILE A 847 -0.01 16.41 -13.71
CA ILE A 847 0.31 16.97 -15.04
C ILE A 847 1.16 18.24 -14.89
N GLY A 848 1.74 18.71 -15.99
CA GLY A 848 2.52 19.96 -16.03
C GLY A 848 2.08 20.89 -17.15
N THR A 849 2.71 22.07 -17.22
CA THR A 849 2.55 23.03 -18.31
C THR A 849 3.86 23.26 -19.06
N GLU A 850 3.79 23.48 -20.37
CA GLU A 850 4.95 23.75 -21.24
C GLU A 850 4.59 24.72 -22.37
N GLY A 851 5.57 25.00 -23.22
CA GLY A 851 5.48 25.86 -24.39
C GLY A 851 6.06 27.25 -24.12
N PRO A 852 6.21 28.08 -25.17
CA PRO A 852 6.72 29.45 -25.02
C PRO A 852 5.90 30.32 -24.07
N HIS A 853 4.61 30.02 -23.91
CA HIS A 853 3.68 30.76 -23.06
C HIS A 853 3.18 29.94 -21.85
N ASP A 854 3.75 28.76 -21.58
CA ASP A 854 3.33 27.86 -20.50
C ASP A 854 1.80 27.56 -20.50
N ASN A 855 1.16 27.55 -21.67
CA ASN A 855 -0.29 27.37 -21.85
C ASN A 855 -0.69 25.99 -22.39
N VAL A 856 0.25 25.06 -22.52
CA VAL A 856 -0.01 23.69 -22.98
C VAL A 856 0.01 22.75 -21.80
N LEU A 857 -1.10 22.06 -21.53
CA LEU A 857 -1.13 20.96 -20.56
C LEU A 857 -0.36 19.78 -21.14
N LYS A 858 0.71 19.36 -20.47
CA LYS A 858 1.61 18.27 -20.88
C LYS A 858 1.29 17.00 -20.12
N MET A 859 1.10 15.93 -20.88
CA MET A 859 0.90 14.58 -20.36
C MET A 859 1.81 13.58 -21.07
N ARG A 860 2.50 12.77 -20.27
CA ARG A 860 3.38 11.68 -20.67
C ARG A 860 3.38 10.58 -19.58
N PRO A 861 2.26 9.85 -19.42
CA PRO A 861 2.20 8.77 -18.44
C PRO A 861 3.22 7.66 -18.73
N SER A 862 3.42 6.69 -17.86
CA SER A 862 4.19 5.48 -18.18
C SER A 862 3.51 4.66 -19.29
N MET A 863 4.25 3.76 -19.94
CA MET A 863 3.75 2.93 -21.05
C MET A 863 2.78 1.83 -20.61
N ILE A 864 2.74 1.51 -19.32
CA ILE A 864 1.80 0.56 -18.71
C ILE A 864 0.42 1.18 -18.41
N PHE A 865 0.19 2.43 -18.84
CA PHE A 865 -1.04 3.16 -18.56
C PHE A 865 -2.25 2.44 -19.15
N SER A 866 -3.23 2.12 -18.31
CA SER A 866 -4.41 1.35 -18.69
C SER A 866 -5.56 2.24 -19.15
N ARG A 867 -6.60 1.62 -19.71
CA ARG A 867 -7.85 2.32 -20.04
C ARG A 867 -8.57 2.87 -18.81
N ALA A 868 -8.54 2.16 -17.67
CA ALA A 868 -9.13 2.66 -16.43
C ALA A 868 -8.40 3.92 -15.92
N ASN A 869 -7.07 3.97 -16.06
CA ASN A 869 -6.31 5.18 -15.74
C ASN A 869 -6.69 6.34 -16.69
N ALA A 870 -6.94 6.04 -17.97
CA ALA A 870 -7.38 7.01 -18.96
C ALA A 870 -8.77 7.59 -18.63
N ASP A 871 -9.71 6.74 -18.21
CA ASP A 871 -11.03 7.17 -17.77
C ASP A 871 -10.92 8.12 -16.56
N PHE A 872 -10.11 7.76 -15.56
CA PHE A 872 -9.88 8.61 -14.38
C PHE A 872 -9.24 9.96 -14.74
N LEU A 873 -8.25 9.97 -15.65
CA LEU A 873 -7.64 11.22 -16.15
C LEU A 873 -8.68 12.12 -16.84
N LEU A 874 -9.53 11.55 -17.70
CA LEU A 874 -10.55 12.32 -18.43
C LEU A 874 -11.59 12.93 -17.48
N GLU A 875 -12.03 12.17 -16.48
CA GLU A 875 -12.94 12.66 -15.44
C GLU A 875 -12.31 13.80 -14.63
N VAL A 876 -11.09 13.61 -14.13
CA VAL A 876 -10.38 14.64 -13.37
C VAL A 876 -10.18 15.90 -14.21
N LEU A 877 -9.77 15.78 -15.48
CA LEU A 877 -9.60 16.94 -16.34
C LEU A 877 -10.92 17.69 -16.54
N LYS A 878 -12.02 16.98 -16.80
CA LYS A 878 -13.35 17.59 -16.93
C LYS A 878 -13.69 18.42 -15.69
N ASP A 879 -13.55 17.84 -14.50
CA ASP A 879 -13.85 18.51 -13.24
C ASP A 879 -12.92 19.68 -12.96
N SER A 880 -11.64 19.55 -13.30
CA SER A 880 -10.65 20.63 -13.20
C SER A 880 -10.97 21.79 -14.14
N PHE A 881 -11.39 21.53 -15.39
CA PHE A 881 -11.86 22.57 -16.30
C PHE A 881 -13.13 23.25 -15.80
N THR A 882 -14.13 22.48 -15.36
CA THR A 882 -15.37 23.03 -14.81
C THR A 882 -15.11 23.90 -13.59
N ALA A 883 -14.24 23.49 -12.67
CA ALA A 883 -13.86 24.29 -11.50
C ALA A 883 -13.02 25.52 -11.88
N ALA A 884 -12.15 25.41 -12.89
CA ALA A 884 -11.27 26.50 -13.29
C ALA A 884 -12.00 27.64 -14.01
N LEU A 885 -13.12 27.35 -14.67
CA LEU A 885 -13.94 28.32 -15.42
C LEU A 885 -15.08 28.94 -14.60
N LYS A 886 -15.32 28.45 -13.39
CA LYS A 886 -16.07 29.17 -12.36
C LYS A 886 -15.15 30.20 -11.70
#